data_AF-A0A849TAR3-F1
#
_entry.id   AF-A0A849TAR3-F1
#
_cell.length_a   1.000
_cell.length_b   1.000
_cell.length_c   1.000
_cell.angle_alpha   90.00
_cell.angle_beta   90.00
_cell.angle_gamma   90.00
#
_symmetry.space_group_name_H-M   'P 1'
#
loop_
_entity.id
_entity.type
_entity.pdbx_description
1 polymer ?
#
loop_
_entity_poly.entity_id
_entity_poly.type
_entity_poly.pdbx_seq_one_letter_code
_entity_poly.pdbx_strand_id
1 'polypeptide(L)'
;MIKSNRGQLSIFMGITLILVMGMLAFIINVGLFVKAKINLQNAVDAAAFSGAATQSRQLTNIAYLNWEMRNTYKEWMFKYYILGQMAFTKGGNNLSDPILNANQRINFLLKRPAVAGDAGSVGFDKYNVPSICVHNNSTTDICPIYALPGIPRFPAVGVAGISEIHEAFVNKLVEEKGENCSARTKINFLASLSWAYSSGTKEIPGAPLIATNRTGAWPESLELAMRVRNLEMIMNRPPVADMDYLNINNYISVGQEIGLNERPMKAFMSAFKNLGGGKYKDALEGGSGAVSAADELAATFKLTELPPQPFEAGERTTSGFLIPPVFTYQGETSIGALKKHYVDLQAVPVNYTTLFTTFVTGLNELDDSEATRVDANCRVSKSAMPVPGYIMGFVKNPEVLTYYAVKGEAEFTGLFFPRSSDSEAGSFKLTAYAAAKPFGGRIGPRLFSFMDGNTSVVTRQDDNSRTSAFVTGIDIPAANFAPGMPIPSSRNFWARVPSSSLGGVPGAGTPIAYSIPNMIYDFDTDSELNAQNASGVIPFQIVRPKNFEAETVGHDRGLYQSYQIKKLKEALGGDFTGRNMTNQEVLKALIVSRRVTRYDAVNYLIPDFKRPTPGSELTNAAPTANIIQPTGVGVGDYYRLFAPLVGTNLLYSTNAEVEDIVIRYMSANGDAIKAYLKALLDVGNVIFNLPASPGSTINVNAQAAKSIHANANGSSTNEVPPDLESPDPLSEVGCNYKDMASKFNHFFNITRSTTACGIVPLTALMVEYIDKKNLNGGGLYYTTSYYNPLPVDTIMTAYYPGPRHGTGFDASNTTVNPIGAAGTTEYSSHRNYYSTKFVPLSKVMTTSNDYANWVYRESDTKVPEDMATLNIQNLIKADSTSGLNGTFFRDF
;
A
#
# COMPACT_ATOMS: atom_id res chain seq x y z
N MET A 1 90.72 -36.80 -1.75
CA MET A 1 89.34 -36.75 -1.19
C MET A 1 88.45 -37.52 -2.16
N ILE A 2 88.11 -38.80 -2.02
CA ILE A 2 87.26 -39.45 -1.01
C ILE A 2 87.66 -40.94 -0.97
N LYS A 3 88.15 -41.46 0.17
CA LYS A 3 88.34 -42.90 0.47
C LYS A 3 88.09 -43.17 1.96
N SER A 4 86.97 -42.66 2.49
CA SER A 4 86.51 -42.97 3.86
C SER A 4 85.03 -43.33 3.83
N ASN A 5 84.73 -44.62 3.95
CA ASN A 5 83.36 -45.16 3.97
C ASN A 5 82.54 -44.66 5.16
N ARG A 6 83.18 -44.14 6.22
CA ARG A 6 82.51 -43.54 7.38
C ARG A 6 81.95 -42.14 7.11
N GLY A 7 82.55 -41.37 6.20
CA GLY A 7 82.07 -40.02 5.86
C GLY A 7 80.86 -40.01 4.92
N GLN A 8 80.73 -41.01 4.06
CA GLN A 8 79.60 -41.13 3.13
C GLN A 8 78.28 -41.46 3.85
N LEU A 9 78.33 -42.29 4.90
CA LEU A 9 77.15 -42.59 5.72
C LEU A 9 76.63 -41.33 6.43
N SER A 10 77.52 -40.50 6.99
CA SER A 10 77.12 -39.24 7.64
C SER A 10 76.56 -38.21 6.66
N ILE A 11 77.11 -38.11 5.45
CA ILE A 11 76.58 -37.22 4.40
C ILE A 11 75.22 -37.72 3.93
N PHE A 12 75.07 -39.03 3.70
CA PHE A 12 73.80 -39.62 3.31
C PHE A 12 72.73 -39.45 4.39
N MET A 13 73.07 -39.68 5.67
CA MET A 13 72.17 -39.49 6.79
C MET A 13 71.79 -38.01 6.96
N GLY A 14 72.73 -37.09 6.77
CA GLY A 14 72.47 -35.65 6.77
C GLY A 14 71.52 -35.20 5.66
N ILE A 15 71.72 -35.68 4.43
CA ILE A 15 70.83 -35.38 3.30
C ILE A 15 69.44 -35.98 3.53
N THR A 16 69.36 -37.21 4.05
CA THR A 16 68.07 -37.88 4.31
C THR A 16 67.30 -37.16 5.43
N LEU A 17 67.98 -36.72 6.49
CA LEU A 17 67.37 -35.95 7.58
C LEU A 17 66.82 -34.61 7.08
N ILE A 18 67.58 -33.89 6.25
CA ILE A 18 67.15 -32.63 5.65
C ILE A 18 65.93 -32.86 4.75
N LEU A 19 65.92 -33.93 3.96
CA LEU A 19 64.80 -34.27 3.08
C LEU A 19 63.53 -34.59 3.89
N VAL A 20 63.65 -35.41 4.95
CA VAL A 20 62.52 -35.77 5.83
C VAL A 20 61.99 -34.53 6.57
N MET A 21 62.86 -33.67 7.10
CA MET A 21 62.44 -32.42 7.73
C MET A 21 61.78 -31.46 6.73
N GLY A 22 62.30 -31.36 5.51
CA GLY A 22 61.71 -30.56 4.44
C GLY A 22 60.31 -31.04 4.04
N MET A 23 60.12 -32.36 3.90
CA MET A 23 58.79 -32.94 3.63
C MET A 23 57.82 -32.72 4.79
N LEU A 24 58.27 -32.87 6.03
CA LEU A 24 57.43 -32.64 7.21
C LEU A 24 56.98 -31.17 7.30
N ALA A 25 57.91 -30.23 7.12
CA ALA A 25 57.62 -28.80 7.09
C ALA A 25 56.62 -28.44 5.97
N PHE A 26 56.78 -29.04 4.78
CA PHE A 26 55.84 -28.86 3.67
C PHE A 26 54.43 -29.37 4.01
N ILE A 27 54.30 -30.60 4.53
CA ILE A 27 52.99 -31.18 4.89
C ILE A 27 52.30 -30.33 5.96
N ILE A 28 53.04 -29.86 6.97
CA ILE A 28 52.50 -28.99 8.02
C ILE A 28 52.03 -27.65 7.44
N ASN A 29 52.84 -27.00 6.61
CA ASN A 29 52.47 -25.71 5.99
C ASN A 29 51.23 -25.84 5.08
N VAL A 30 51.14 -26.89 4.26
CA VAL A 30 49.97 -27.15 3.41
C VAL A 30 48.73 -27.41 4.26
N GLY A 31 48.85 -28.20 5.34
CA GLY A 31 47.74 -28.45 6.26
C GLY A 31 47.22 -27.19 6.94
N LEU A 32 48.12 -26.32 7.41
CA LEU A 32 47.76 -25.03 8.01
C LEU A 32 47.13 -24.08 6.98
N PHE A 33 47.64 -24.04 5.75
CA PHE A 33 47.11 -23.22 4.67
C PHE A 33 45.68 -23.65 4.29
N VAL A 34 45.43 -24.95 4.10
CA VAL A 34 44.09 -25.49 3.79
C VAL A 34 43.12 -25.18 4.92
N LYS A 35 43.54 -25.35 6.18
CA LYS A 35 42.71 -25.00 7.34
C LYS A 35 42.39 -23.51 7.37
N ALA A 36 43.36 -22.63 7.12
CA ALA A 36 43.15 -21.19 7.06
C ALA A 36 42.16 -20.80 5.95
N LYS A 37 42.27 -21.42 4.76
CA LYS A 37 41.35 -21.22 3.64
C LYS A 37 39.92 -21.66 3.96
N ILE A 38 39.73 -22.83 4.56
CA ILE A 38 38.41 -23.33 4.98
C ILE A 38 37.79 -22.42 6.05
N ASN A 39 38.58 -21.99 7.04
CA ASN A 39 38.12 -21.07 8.07
C ASN A 39 37.69 -19.72 7.47
N LEU A 40 38.46 -19.18 6.52
CA LEU A 40 38.10 -17.96 5.82
C LEU A 40 36.81 -18.14 5.01
N GLN A 41 36.65 -19.25 4.29
CA GLN A 41 35.42 -19.52 3.53
C GLN A 41 34.20 -19.60 4.45
N ASN A 42 34.25 -20.37 5.54
CA ASN A 42 33.16 -20.48 6.51
C ASN A 42 32.80 -19.12 7.13
N ALA A 43 33.80 -18.27 7.38
CA ALA A 43 33.60 -16.91 7.87
C ALA A 43 32.91 -16.02 6.83
N VAL A 44 33.30 -16.10 5.56
CA VAL A 44 32.70 -15.29 4.49
C VAL A 44 31.27 -15.77 4.15
N ASP A 45 31.02 -17.08 4.20
CA ASP A 45 29.66 -17.64 4.11
C ASP A 45 28.78 -17.10 5.25
N ALA A 46 29.34 -16.98 6.46
CA ALA A 46 28.69 -16.34 7.61
C ALA A 46 28.26 -14.91 7.35
N ALA A 47 29.16 -14.12 6.75
CA ALA A 47 28.90 -12.74 6.43
C ALA A 47 27.76 -12.64 5.42
N ALA A 48 27.81 -13.46 4.35
CA ALA A 48 26.76 -13.50 3.34
C ALA A 48 25.39 -13.83 3.94
N PHE A 49 25.28 -14.87 4.77
CA PHE A 49 24.02 -15.23 5.42
C PHE A 49 23.52 -14.14 6.39
N SER A 50 24.41 -13.54 7.18
CA SER A 50 24.07 -12.50 8.14
C SER A 50 23.56 -11.23 7.46
N GLY A 51 24.24 -10.75 6.41
CA GLY A 51 23.78 -9.60 5.64
C GLY A 51 22.48 -9.88 4.90
N ALA A 52 22.32 -11.06 4.29
CA ALA A 52 21.06 -11.46 3.66
C ALA A 52 19.89 -11.52 4.67
N ALA A 53 20.15 -11.96 5.90
CA ALA A 53 19.15 -11.96 6.97
C ALA A 53 18.68 -10.53 7.35
N THR A 54 19.58 -9.55 7.38
CA THR A 54 19.18 -8.16 7.62
C THR A 54 18.28 -7.63 6.51
N GLN A 55 18.58 -7.96 5.25
CA GLN A 55 17.73 -7.62 4.12
C GLN A 55 16.36 -8.32 4.21
N SER A 56 16.31 -9.61 4.58
CA SER A 56 15.07 -10.35 4.82
C SER A 56 14.15 -9.69 5.86
N ARG A 57 14.73 -9.10 6.90
CA ARG A 57 13.98 -8.37 7.94
C ARG A 57 13.30 -7.14 7.36
N GLN A 58 14.05 -6.37 6.56
CA GLN A 58 13.52 -5.17 5.93
C GLN A 58 12.47 -5.50 4.86
N LEU A 59 12.68 -6.57 4.08
CA LEU A 59 11.67 -7.08 3.14
C LEU A 59 10.37 -7.48 3.86
N THR A 60 10.49 -8.11 5.03
CA THR A 60 9.34 -8.48 5.86
C THR A 60 8.59 -7.24 6.34
N ASN A 61 9.28 -6.20 6.83
CA ASN A 61 8.65 -4.95 7.24
C ASN A 61 7.92 -4.27 6.07
N ILE A 62 8.54 -4.22 4.89
CA ILE A 62 7.93 -3.67 3.67
C ILE A 62 6.68 -4.47 3.30
N ALA A 63 6.74 -5.80 3.34
CA ALA A 63 5.60 -6.67 3.02
C ALA A 63 4.43 -6.48 4.00
N TYR A 64 4.72 -6.33 5.30
CA TYR A 64 3.69 -6.02 6.30
C TYR A 64 3.03 -4.66 6.07
N LEU A 65 3.79 -3.64 5.69
CA LEU A 65 3.21 -2.34 5.33
C LEU A 65 2.36 -2.43 4.07
N ASN A 66 2.76 -3.22 3.08
CA ASN A 66 1.97 -3.42 1.87
C ASN A 66 0.65 -4.17 2.15
N TRP A 67 0.65 -5.11 3.11
CA TRP A 67 -0.58 -5.71 3.64
C TRP A 67 -1.45 -4.67 4.37
N GLU A 68 -0.85 -3.74 5.10
CA GLU A 68 -1.61 -2.64 5.72
C GLU A 68 -2.23 -1.69 4.69
N MET A 69 -1.56 -1.42 3.56
CA MET A 69 -2.18 -0.67 2.46
C MET A 69 -3.42 -1.39 1.92
N ARG A 70 -3.39 -2.73 1.84
CA ARG A 70 -4.56 -3.55 1.54
C ARG A 70 -5.63 -3.46 2.62
N ASN A 71 -5.28 -3.45 3.90
CA ASN A 71 -6.24 -3.29 4.99
C ASN A 71 -6.96 -1.93 4.94
N THR A 72 -6.24 -0.85 4.66
CA THR A 72 -6.81 0.48 4.40
C THR A 72 -7.80 0.45 3.25
N TYR A 73 -7.46 -0.25 2.15
CA TYR A 73 -8.37 -0.41 1.02
C TYR A 73 -9.63 -1.23 1.37
N LYS A 74 -9.50 -2.33 2.12
CA LYS A 74 -10.65 -3.13 2.62
C LYS A 74 -11.58 -2.30 3.49
N GLU A 75 -11.03 -1.49 4.40
CA GLU A 75 -11.81 -0.59 5.25
C GLU A 75 -12.57 0.44 4.41
N TRP A 76 -11.92 1.02 3.39
CA TRP A 76 -12.57 1.96 2.49
C TRP A 76 -13.69 1.32 1.68
N MET A 77 -13.46 0.11 1.14
CA MET A 77 -14.48 -0.64 0.41
C MET A 77 -15.64 -1.07 1.31
N PHE A 78 -15.38 -1.40 2.57
CA PHE A 78 -16.44 -1.66 3.56
C PHE A 78 -17.30 -0.41 3.79
N LYS A 79 -16.68 0.76 3.99
CA LYS A 79 -17.40 2.03 4.11
C LYS A 79 -18.26 2.29 2.86
N TYR A 80 -17.69 2.11 1.67
CA TYR A 80 -18.35 2.40 0.40
C TYR A 80 -19.50 1.42 0.05
N TYR A 81 -19.22 0.11 0.01
CA TYR A 81 -20.15 -0.93 -0.46
C TYR A 81 -21.12 -1.42 0.62
N ILE A 82 -20.77 -1.30 1.91
CA ILE A 82 -21.62 -1.79 3.01
C ILE A 82 -22.24 -0.61 3.77
N LEU A 83 -21.43 0.27 4.37
CA LEU A 83 -21.98 1.37 5.19
C LEU A 83 -22.77 2.37 4.34
N GLY A 84 -22.26 2.72 3.15
CA GLY A 84 -22.93 3.58 2.19
C GLY A 84 -24.21 2.98 1.59
N GLN A 85 -24.45 1.68 1.79
CA GLN A 85 -25.61 0.94 1.27
C GLN A 85 -26.51 0.37 2.39
N MET A 86 -26.35 0.81 3.64
CA MET A 86 -27.14 0.30 4.77
C MET A 86 -28.66 0.45 4.61
N ALA A 87 -29.10 1.41 3.79
CA ALA A 87 -30.50 1.54 3.40
C ALA A 87 -31.04 0.27 2.73
N PHE A 88 -30.23 -0.35 1.86
CA PHE A 88 -30.60 -1.55 1.11
C PHE A 88 -30.56 -2.83 1.97
N THR A 89 -29.84 -2.82 3.09
CA THR A 89 -29.85 -3.94 4.04
C THR A 89 -31.12 -3.94 4.90
N LYS A 90 -31.64 -2.76 5.28
CA LYS A 90 -32.85 -2.63 6.12
C LYS A 90 -34.16 -2.90 5.37
N GLY A 91 -34.22 -2.59 4.08
CA GLY A 91 -35.47 -2.64 3.28
C GLY A 91 -35.82 -3.99 2.64
N GLY A 92 -35.15 -5.10 2.98
CA GLY A 92 -35.36 -6.39 2.31
C GLY A 92 -34.93 -6.39 0.83
N ASN A 93 -33.97 -5.54 0.47
CA ASN A 93 -33.55 -5.29 -0.91
C ASN A 93 -32.21 -5.99 -1.22
N ASN A 94 -31.53 -5.57 -2.28
CA ASN A 94 -30.42 -6.26 -2.96
C ASN A 94 -29.18 -6.64 -2.12
N LEU A 95 -29.08 -6.21 -0.86
CA LEU A 95 -28.04 -6.62 0.11
C LEU A 95 -28.60 -7.36 1.34
N SER A 96 -29.87 -7.78 1.27
CA SER A 96 -30.53 -8.61 2.28
C SER A 96 -30.00 -10.04 2.23
N ASP A 97 -30.07 -10.73 3.37
CA ASP A 97 -29.54 -12.10 3.49
C ASP A 97 -30.16 -13.08 2.50
N PRO A 98 -31.48 -13.04 2.18
CA PRO A 98 -32.04 -13.91 1.15
C PRO A 98 -31.38 -13.78 -0.22
N ILE A 99 -31.06 -12.55 -0.65
CA ILE A 99 -30.43 -12.30 -1.95
C ILE A 99 -28.95 -12.72 -1.94
N LEU A 100 -28.24 -12.44 -0.84
CA LEU A 100 -26.85 -12.85 -0.68
C LEU A 100 -26.68 -14.37 -0.60
N ASN A 101 -27.66 -15.08 -0.02
CA ASN A 101 -27.65 -16.54 0.09
C ASN A 101 -28.07 -17.25 -1.20
N ALA A 102 -28.74 -16.55 -2.13
CA ALA A 102 -29.13 -17.12 -3.42
C ALA A 102 -27.96 -17.23 -4.42
N ASN A 103 -26.73 -16.82 -4.05
CA ASN A 103 -25.54 -16.78 -4.91
C ASN A 103 -25.76 -16.03 -6.25
N GLN A 104 -26.63 -15.02 -6.24
CA GLN A 104 -26.97 -14.22 -7.42
C GLN A 104 -26.02 -13.03 -7.59
N ARG A 105 -26.07 -12.39 -8.76
CA ARG A 105 -25.35 -11.13 -9.03
C ARG A 105 -25.92 -10.00 -8.17
N ILE A 106 -25.05 -9.14 -7.67
CA ILE A 106 -25.47 -8.00 -6.85
C ILE A 106 -26.02 -6.88 -7.74
N ASN A 107 -27.15 -6.34 -7.28
CA ASN A 107 -27.85 -5.24 -7.90
C ASN A 107 -27.81 -3.99 -7.02
N PHE A 108 -27.13 -2.94 -7.46
CA PHE A 108 -27.10 -1.60 -6.87
C PHE A 108 -28.08 -0.63 -7.54
N LEU A 109 -28.98 -1.13 -8.39
CA LEU A 109 -30.01 -0.31 -9.02
C LEU A 109 -31.04 0.14 -7.99
N LEU A 110 -31.43 1.42 -8.08
CA LEU A 110 -32.49 2.00 -7.27
C LEU A 110 -33.86 1.48 -7.73
N LYS A 111 -34.77 1.28 -6.77
CA LYS A 111 -36.14 0.84 -7.04
C LYS A 111 -36.98 1.99 -7.56
N ARG A 112 -37.89 1.68 -8.47
CA ARG A 112 -38.96 2.60 -8.85
C ARG A 112 -40.00 2.68 -7.73
N PRO A 113 -40.61 3.85 -7.46
CA PRO A 113 -41.78 3.93 -6.59
C PRO A 113 -42.92 3.10 -7.16
N ALA A 114 -43.58 2.30 -6.32
CA ALA A 114 -44.86 1.69 -6.64
C ALA A 114 -45.98 2.72 -6.44
N VAL A 115 -46.13 3.64 -7.39
CA VAL A 115 -47.27 4.59 -7.42
C VAL A 115 -48.20 4.16 -8.54
N ALA A 116 -49.47 3.89 -8.22
CA ALA A 116 -50.47 3.52 -9.20
C ALA A 116 -50.65 4.66 -10.23
N GLY A 117 -50.61 4.32 -11.54
CA GLY A 117 -50.78 5.27 -12.65
C GLY A 117 -49.49 5.87 -13.24
N ASP A 118 -48.36 5.84 -12.51
CA ASP A 118 -47.16 6.63 -12.87
C ASP A 118 -45.99 5.77 -13.45
N ALA A 119 -46.30 4.55 -13.91
CA ALA A 119 -45.32 3.54 -14.32
C ALA A 119 -44.71 3.76 -15.73
N GLY A 120 -45.13 4.76 -16.50
CA GLY A 120 -44.55 5.07 -17.82
C GLY A 120 -43.57 6.26 -17.85
N SER A 121 -43.82 7.28 -17.02
CA SER A 121 -43.29 8.66 -17.13
C SER A 121 -42.00 8.93 -16.33
N VAL A 122 -41.77 8.21 -15.22
CA VAL A 122 -40.74 8.56 -14.22
C VAL A 122 -39.32 8.03 -14.56
N GLY A 123 -39.20 7.07 -15.48
CA GLY A 123 -37.93 6.41 -15.81
C GLY A 123 -37.44 5.41 -14.75
N PHE A 124 -36.22 4.88 -14.92
CA PHE A 124 -35.59 3.91 -14.00
C PHE A 124 -34.07 4.09 -13.96
N ASP A 125 -33.42 3.58 -12.89
CA ASP A 125 -31.95 3.59 -12.78
C ASP A 125 -31.34 2.62 -13.81
N LYS A 126 -30.49 3.16 -14.70
CA LYS A 126 -29.88 2.40 -15.79
C LYS A 126 -28.52 1.80 -15.44
N TYR A 127 -27.85 2.31 -14.41
CA TYR A 127 -26.45 2.00 -14.14
C TYR A 127 -26.29 1.28 -12.82
N ASN A 128 -25.93 0.00 -12.91
CA ASN A 128 -25.65 -0.84 -11.75
C ASN A 128 -24.32 -0.47 -11.12
N VAL A 129 -24.27 0.67 -10.43
CA VAL A 129 -23.11 1.14 -9.69
C VAL A 129 -23.49 1.42 -8.23
N PRO A 130 -22.65 1.04 -7.27
CA PRO A 130 -22.86 1.40 -5.86
C PRO A 130 -22.80 2.93 -5.70
N SER A 131 -23.62 3.48 -4.81
CA SER A 131 -23.60 4.92 -4.47
C SER A 131 -23.84 5.16 -2.99
N ILE A 132 -22.98 5.93 -2.34
CA ILE A 132 -23.13 6.29 -0.92
C ILE A 132 -24.45 7.04 -0.73
N CYS A 133 -25.33 6.50 0.11
CA CYS A 133 -26.56 7.15 0.51
C CYS A 133 -26.80 6.96 2.01
N VAL A 134 -26.81 8.06 2.75
CA VAL A 134 -27.06 8.07 4.20
C VAL A 134 -28.38 8.76 4.48
N HIS A 135 -29.35 8.00 4.98
CA HIS A 135 -30.63 8.50 5.44
C HIS A 135 -30.88 8.07 6.88
N ASN A 136 -30.41 8.89 7.83
CA ASN A 136 -30.61 8.63 9.25
C ASN A 136 -31.98 9.16 9.72
N ASN A 137 -32.64 8.37 10.57
CA ASN A 137 -33.76 8.78 11.41
C ASN A 137 -35.12 9.03 10.71
N SER A 138 -35.52 8.15 9.80
CA SER A 138 -36.92 8.13 9.32
C SER A 138 -37.47 6.70 9.27
N THR A 139 -38.79 6.57 9.35
CA THR A 139 -39.52 5.30 9.16
C THR A 139 -39.57 4.87 7.69
N THR A 140 -39.22 5.76 6.75
CA THR A 140 -39.29 5.54 5.29
C THR A 140 -37.98 5.96 4.63
N ASP A 141 -37.14 4.98 4.28
CA ASP A 141 -35.86 5.24 3.65
C ASP A 141 -36.02 5.67 2.19
N ILE A 142 -35.45 6.83 1.84
CA ILE A 142 -35.46 7.38 0.48
C ILE A 142 -34.29 6.89 -0.38
N CYS A 143 -33.22 6.39 0.24
CA CYS A 143 -32.03 5.92 -0.46
C CYS A 143 -32.26 4.77 -1.44
N PRO A 144 -33.19 3.82 -1.21
CA PRO A 144 -33.44 2.77 -2.19
C PRO A 144 -34.35 3.20 -3.35
N ILE A 145 -34.83 4.45 -3.39
CA ILE A 145 -35.85 4.90 -4.35
C ILE A 145 -35.21 5.81 -5.42
N TYR A 146 -35.49 5.51 -6.69
CA TYR A 146 -34.94 6.23 -7.85
C TYR A 146 -35.49 7.66 -8.02
N ALA A 147 -36.77 7.86 -7.75
CA ALA A 147 -37.41 9.16 -7.87
C ALA A 147 -38.55 9.27 -6.85
N LEU A 148 -38.57 10.29 -6.01
CA LEU A 148 -39.71 10.57 -5.16
C LEU A 148 -40.71 11.47 -5.90
N PRO A 149 -42.00 11.11 -5.96
CA PRO A 149 -43.04 11.98 -6.53
C PRO A 149 -43.04 13.34 -5.84
N GLY A 150 -43.30 14.42 -6.58
CA GLY A 150 -43.39 15.78 -6.04
C GLY A 150 -44.74 16.05 -5.34
N ILE A 151 -45.05 17.31 -5.07
CA ILE A 151 -46.33 17.74 -4.50
C ILE A 151 -47.24 18.20 -5.65
N PRO A 152 -48.45 17.62 -5.80
CA PRO A 152 -49.39 18.05 -6.82
C PRO A 152 -49.95 19.44 -6.50
N ARG A 153 -50.05 20.30 -7.51
CA ARG A 153 -50.78 21.56 -7.45
C ARG A 153 -52.18 21.35 -7.99
N PHE A 154 -53.18 21.54 -7.14
CA PHE A 154 -54.57 21.58 -7.60
C PHE A 154 -54.90 22.99 -8.11
N PRO A 155 -55.63 23.13 -9.23
CA PRO A 155 -56.10 24.43 -9.70
C PRO A 155 -56.95 25.09 -8.61
N ALA A 156 -56.70 26.39 -8.38
CA ALA A 156 -57.40 27.18 -7.36
C ALA A 156 -58.92 27.09 -7.57
N VAL A 157 -59.63 26.50 -6.61
CA VAL A 157 -61.10 26.51 -6.58
C VAL A 157 -61.50 27.97 -6.37
N GLY A 158 -62.15 28.61 -7.35
CA GLY A 158 -62.32 30.07 -7.49
C GLY A 158 -63.07 30.80 -6.36
N VAL A 159 -62.58 30.72 -5.13
CA VAL A 159 -63.09 31.39 -3.94
C VAL A 159 -61.97 32.32 -3.43
N ALA A 160 -62.16 33.62 -3.64
CA ALA A 160 -61.21 34.65 -3.23
C ALA A 160 -60.90 34.56 -1.73
N GLY A 161 -59.62 34.59 -1.36
CA GLY A 161 -59.12 34.46 0.01
C GLY A 161 -58.68 33.05 0.44
N ILE A 162 -59.31 31.98 -0.07
CA ILE A 162 -58.88 30.60 0.23
C ILE A 162 -57.79 30.14 -0.74
N SER A 163 -57.89 30.54 -2.01
CA SER A 163 -56.90 30.23 -3.05
C SER A 163 -55.51 30.79 -2.73
N GLU A 164 -55.42 32.03 -2.23
CA GLU A 164 -54.15 32.66 -1.87
C GLU A 164 -53.45 31.96 -0.69
N ILE A 165 -54.23 31.55 0.32
CA ILE A 165 -53.72 30.83 1.49
C ILE A 165 -53.29 29.40 1.10
N HIS A 166 -54.07 28.74 0.24
CA HIS A 166 -53.75 27.39 -0.26
C HIS A 166 -52.47 27.41 -1.11
N GLU A 167 -52.34 28.36 -2.05
CA GLU A 167 -51.13 28.51 -2.86
C GLU A 167 -49.90 28.87 -2.02
N ALA A 168 -50.03 29.76 -1.03
CA ALA A 168 -48.93 30.08 -0.12
C ALA A 168 -48.49 28.86 0.71
N PHE A 169 -49.43 28.05 1.19
CA PHE A 169 -49.14 26.81 1.91
C PHE A 169 -48.45 25.77 1.01
N VAL A 170 -48.97 25.55 -0.21
CA VAL A 170 -48.36 24.63 -1.19
C VAL A 170 -46.97 25.11 -1.60
N ASN A 171 -46.76 26.41 -1.81
CA ASN A 171 -45.44 26.97 -2.11
C ASN A 171 -44.45 26.71 -0.97
N LYS A 172 -44.85 26.92 0.29
CA LYS A 172 -44.00 26.63 1.45
C LYS A 172 -43.68 25.13 1.58
N LEU A 173 -44.63 24.25 1.29
CA LEU A 173 -44.39 22.80 1.28
C LEU A 173 -43.43 22.38 0.16
N VAL A 174 -43.54 22.99 -1.03
CA VAL A 174 -42.65 22.76 -2.17
C VAL A 174 -41.23 23.23 -1.86
N GLU A 175 -41.09 24.40 -1.23
CA GLU A 175 -39.82 24.96 -0.77
C GLU A 175 -39.15 24.05 0.28
N GLU A 176 -39.86 23.72 1.36
CA GLU A 176 -39.37 22.81 2.42
C GLU A 176 -38.99 21.43 1.88
N LYS A 177 -39.77 20.87 0.95
CA LYS A 177 -39.46 19.59 0.31
C LYS A 177 -38.21 19.70 -0.58
N GLY A 178 -38.08 20.79 -1.33
CA GLY A 178 -36.94 21.04 -2.20
C GLY A 178 -35.63 21.23 -1.41
N GLU A 179 -35.70 21.99 -0.33
CA GLU A 179 -34.59 22.17 0.61
C GLU A 179 -34.19 20.85 1.27
N ASN A 180 -35.17 20.07 1.76
CA ASN A 180 -34.89 18.76 2.34
C ASN A 180 -34.22 17.80 1.35
N CYS A 181 -34.64 17.79 0.07
CA CYS A 181 -34.01 16.93 -0.93
C CYS A 181 -32.57 17.37 -1.23
N SER A 182 -32.32 18.66 -1.44
CA SER A 182 -30.97 19.17 -1.74
C SER A 182 -30.01 19.08 -0.54
N ALA A 183 -30.49 19.23 0.69
CA ALA A 183 -29.69 19.06 1.91
C ALA A 183 -29.10 17.64 2.05
N ARG A 184 -29.79 16.61 1.53
CA ARG A 184 -29.31 15.22 1.56
C ARG A 184 -28.14 14.97 0.62
N THR A 185 -28.10 15.64 -0.53
CA THR A 185 -26.95 15.63 -1.43
C THR A 185 -25.68 16.10 -0.70
N LYS A 186 -25.79 17.17 0.10
CA LYS A 186 -24.66 17.69 0.90
C LYS A 186 -24.14 16.65 1.89
N ILE A 187 -25.03 15.96 2.61
CA ILE A 187 -24.66 14.90 3.56
C ILE A 187 -23.91 13.75 2.87
N ASN A 188 -24.43 13.28 1.72
CA ASN A 188 -23.82 12.18 0.97
C ASN A 188 -22.45 12.57 0.38
N PHE A 189 -22.33 13.79 -0.13
CA PHE A 189 -21.06 14.36 -0.60
C PHE A 189 -20.02 14.41 0.54
N LEU A 190 -20.39 14.96 1.70
CA LEU A 190 -19.48 15.08 2.84
C LEU A 190 -19.09 13.71 3.41
N ALA A 191 -19.98 12.72 3.40
CA ALA A 191 -19.65 11.34 3.76
C ALA A 191 -18.61 10.74 2.81
N SER A 192 -18.81 10.90 1.49
CA SER A 192 -17.85 10.44 0.47
C SER A 192 -16.48 11.11 0.62
N LEU A 193 -16.47 12.43 0.85
CA LEU A 193 -15.24 13.20 1.09
C LEU A 193 -14.54 12.73 2.36
N SER A 194 -15.27 12.57 3.46
CA SER A 194 -14.70 12.14 4.75
C SER A 194 -14.06 10.76 4.66
N TRP A 195 -14.71 9.79 4.03
CA TRP A 195 -14.18 8.43 3.96
C TRP A 195 -12.94 8.31 3.07
N ALA A 196 -12.81 9.17 2.07
CA ALA A 196 -11.62 9.23 1.23
C ALA A 196 -10.49 10.06 1.86
N TYR A 197 -10.79 11.22 2.46
CA TYR A 197 -9.80 12.26 2.75
C TYR A 197 -9.73 12.76 4.19
N SER A 198 -10.55 12.29 5.13
CA SER A 198 -10.54 12.81 6.51
C SER A 198 -9.17 12.60 7.19
N SER A 199 -8.74 13.56 8.01
CA SER A 199 -7.59 13.40 8.92
C SER A 199 -7.92 12.51 10.14
N GLY A 200 -9.21 12.26 10.40
CA GLY A 200 -9.70 11.55 11.58
C GLY A 200 -9.57 12.35 12.89
N THR A 201 -9.34 13.67 12.82
CA THR A 201 -9.20 14.57 13.99
C THR A 201 -10.36 15.52 14.13
N LYS A 202 -10.80 16.10 13.02
CA LYS A 202 -11.87 17.09 12.97
C LYS A 202 -13.06 16.48 12.27
N GLU A 203 -14.21 16.62 12.90
CA GLU A 203 -15.48 16.36 12.22
C GLU A 203 -15.65 17.41 11.13
N ILE A 204 -15.91 16.96 9.91
CA ILE A 204 -16.29 17.87 8.83
C ILE A 204 -17.67 18.43 9.20
N PRO A 205 -17.83 19.76 9.39
CA PRO A 205 -19.09 20.33 9.84
C PRO A 205 -20.26 19.95 8.91
N GLY A 206 -21.30 19.33 9.48
CA GLY A 206 -22.47 18.86 8.74
C GLY A 206 -22.32 17.49 8.04
N ALA A 207 -21.17 16.81 8.16
CA ALA A 207 -21.04 15.43 7.74
C ALA A 207 -21.77 14.49 8.73
N PRO A 208 -22.37 13.38 8.27
CA PRO A 208 -22.95 12.40 9.18
C PRO A 208 -21.82 11.75 10.00
N LEU A 209 -22.02 11.57 11.31
CA LEU A 209 -21.03 10.99 12.24
C LEU A 209 -20.71 9.49 12.02
N ILE A 210 -20.92 8.97 10.81
CA ILE A 210 -20.68 7.58 10.47
C ILE A 210 -19.22 7.42 10.05
N ALA A 211 -18.41 6.85 10.95
CA ALA A 211 -17.00 6.56 10.71
C ALA A 211 -16.12 7.77 10.33
N THR A 212 -16.53 8.99 10.68
CA THR A 212 -15.78 10.24 10.46
C THR A 212 -14.59 10.41 11.40
N ASN A 213 -14.61 9.71 12.54
CA ASN A 213 -13.52 9.64 13.53
C ASN A 213 -12.32 8.78 13.08
N ARG A 214 -12.42 8.14 11.91
CA ARG A 214 -11.34 7.37 11.28
C ARG A 214 -10.68 8.21 10.21
N THR A 215 -9.39 7.96 10.01
CA THR A 215 -8.64 8.53 8.89
C THR A 215 -9.24 8.05 7.56
N GLY A 216 -9.22 8.94 6.58
CA GLY A 216 -9.58 8.65 5.20
C GLY A 216 -8.57 7.70 4.56
N ALA A 217 -9.02 6.97 3.55
CA ALA A 217 -8.18 5.98 2.88
C ALA A 217 -6.96 6.60 2.19
N TRP A 218 -7.11 7.78 1.60
CA TRP A 218 -6.07 8.42 0.80
C TRP A 218 -4.89 8.92 1.67
N PRO A 219 -5.10 9.72 2.75
CA PRO A 219 -4.01 10.11 3.66
C PRO A 219 -3.22 8.93 4.24
N GLU A 220 -3.92 7.88 4.67
CA GLU A 220 -3.29 6.69 5.26
C GLU A 220 -2.49 5.90 4.21
N SER A 221 -3.00 5.78 2.97
CA SER A 221 -2.26 5.14 1.88
C SER A 221 -0.97 5.89 1.53
N LEU A 222 -1.00 7.23 1.53
CA LEU A 222 0.16 8.05 1.22
C LEU A 222 1.23 7.96 2.32
N GLU A 223 0.82 8.00 3.59
CA GLU A 223 1.73 7.79 4.73
C GLU A 223 2.43 6.43 4.65
N LEU A 224 1.67 5.36 4.45
CA LEU A 224 2.22 4.01 4.32
C LEU A 224 3.21 3.92 3.15
N ALA A 225 2.91 4.58 2.03
CA ALA A 225 3.81 4.61 0.87
C ALA A 225 5.13 5.32 1.17
N MET A 226 5.08 6.45 1.88
CA MET A 226 6.28 7.15 2.34
C MET A 226 7.11 6.27 3.29
N ARG A 227 6.48 5.58 4.24
CA ARG A 227 7.17 4.63 5.13
C ARG A 227 7.84 3.49 4.34
N VAL A 228 7.19 2.98 3.30
CA VAL A 228 7.79 1.97 2.40
C VAL A 228 9.02 2.50 1.68
N ARG A 229 8.99 3.74 1.15
CA ARG A 229 10.17 4.36 0.50
C ARG A 229 11.34 4.54 1.44
N ASN A 230 11.10 4.90 2.70
CA ASN A 230 12.16 4.96 3.71
C ASN A 230 12.80 3.58 3.97
N LEU A 231 11.99 2.51 4.06
CA LEU A 231 12.51 1.14 4.22
C LEU A 231 13.27 0.66 2.98
N GLU A 232 12.80 1.03 1.78
CA GLU A 232 13.49 0.76 0.51
C GLU A 232 14.86 1.46 0.47
N MET A 233 14.94 2.72 0.90
CA MET A 233 16.19 3.46 1.02
C MET A 233 17.16 2.77 1.98
N ILE A 234 16.69 2.36 3.17
CA ILE A 234 17.54 1.65 4.15
C ILE A 234 18.12 0.36 3.56
N MET A 235 17.31 -0.38 2.78
CA MET A 235 17.76 -1.61 2.12
C MET A 235 18.77 -1.33 0.99
N ASN A 236 18.58 -0.25 0.25
CA ASN A 236 19.43 0.18 -0.87
C ASN A 236 20.66 0.98 -0.45
N ARG A 237 20.95 1.06 0.85
CA ARG A 237 22.20 1.64 1.33
C ARG A 237 23.40 1.13 0.52
N PRO A 238 24.30 2.01 0.03
CA PRO A 238 25.45 1.64 -0.78
C PRO A 238 26.31 0.50 -0.19
N PRO A 239 26.93 -0.35 -1.03
CA PRO A 239 27.90 -1.36 -0.60
C PRO A 239 29.14 -0.74 0.07
N VAL A 240 29.64 -1.33 1.17
CA VAL A 240 30.90 -0.91 1.84
C VAL A 240 32.10 -1.69 1.29
N ALA A 241 33.12 -0.98 0.79
CA ALA A 241 34.28 -1.61 0.18
C ALA A 241 35.32 -2.16 1.17
N ASP A 242 35.63 -1.42 2.25
CA ASP A 242 36.75 -1.76 3.13
C ASP A 242 36.30 -1.72 4.60
N MET A 243 35.74 -2.83 5.10
CA MET A 243 35.40 -2.97 6.52
C MET A 243 36.44 -3.82 7.25
N ASP A 244 37.02 -3.26 8.30
CA ASP A 244 37.98 -3.92 9.18
C ASP A 244 37.64 -3.68 10.66
N TYR A 245 38.39 -4.32 11.55
CA TYR A 245 38.15 -4.21 12.99
C TYR A 245 38.41 -2.79 13.54
N LEU A 246 39.31 -2.01 12.91
CA LEU A 246 39.66 -0.66 13.36
C LEU A 246 38.58 0.36 12.99
N ASN A 247 37.96 0.18 11.82
CA ASN A 247 37.03 1.14 11.25
C ASN A 247 35.54 0.80 11.51
N ILE A 248 35.22 -0.40 11.99
CA ILE A 248 33.82 -0.79 12.23
C ILE A 248 33.07 0.14 13.18
N ASN A 249 33.78 0.71 14.17
CA ASN A 249 33.19 1.64 15.13
C ASN A 249 32.71 2.96 14.48
N ASN A 250 33.28 3.35 13.34
CA ASN A 250 32.88 4.56 12.61
C ASN A 250 31.46 4.44 12.05
N TYR A 251 30.96 3.22 11.87
CA TYR A 251 29.64 2.96 11.31
C TYR A 251 28.54 2.82 12.39
N ILE A 252 28.88 2.77 13.68
CA ILE A 252 27.92 2.53 14.77
C ILE A 252 27.00 3.73 14.99
N SER A 253 27.53 4.95 14.94
CA SER A 253 26.80 6.18 15.30
C SER A 253 25.91 6.72 14.18
N VAL A 254 26.24 6.42 12.91
CA VAL A 254 25.53 6.94 11.74
C VAL A 254 24.24 6.16 11.52
N GLY A 255 23.09 6.85 11.62
CA GLY A 255 21.77 6.25 11.36
C GLY A 255 21.39 5.11 12.31
N GLN A 256 21.89 5.12 13.55
CA GLN A 256 21.67 4.06 14.55
C GLN A 256 20.18 3.81 14.84
N GLU A 257 19.37 4.87 14.89
CA GLU A 257 17.93 4.77 15.19
C GLU A 257 17.17 3.94 14.16
N ILE A 258 17.58 4.03 12.89
CA ILE A 258 16.93 3.38 11.75
C ILE A 258 17.66 2.13 11.26
N GLY A 259 18.91 1.94 11.70
CA GLY A 259 19.70 0.75 11.38
C GLY A 259 20.32 0.79 10.02
N LEU A 260 20.71 1.98 9.57
CA LEU A 260 21.27 2.19 8.26
C LEU A 260 22.47 1.25 8.02
N ASN A 261 23.43 1.23 8.95
CA ASN A 261 24.64 0.41 8.85
C ASN A 261 24.52 -1.02 9.39
N GLU A 262 23.32 -1.51 9.69
CA GLU A 262 23.13 -2.83 10.30
C GLU A 262 23.63 -3.97 9.42
N ARG A 263 23.32 -3.91 8.12
CA ARG A 263 23.69 -4.92 7.13
C ARG A 263 25.21 -5.18 7.08
N PRO A 264 26.07 -4.18 6.77
CA PRO A 264 27.51 -4.41 6.69
C PRO A 264 28.12 -4.73 8.06
N MET A 265 27.65 -4.11 9.15
CA MET A 265 28.17 -4.41 10.50
C MET A 265 27.90 -5.84 10.94
N LYS A 266 26.67 -6.34 10.73
CA LYS A 266 26.33 -7.72 11.07
C LYS A 266 27.02 -8.73 10.16
N ALA A 267 27.27 -8.38 8.90
CA ALA A 267 28.07 -9.21 8.01
C ALA A 267 29.52 -9.33 8.53
N PHE A 268 30.18 -8.21 8.83
CA PHE A 268 31.54 -8.21 9.37
C PHE A 268 31.65 -8.92 10.71
N MET A 269 30.82 -8.56 11.70
CA MET A 269 30.90 -9.18 13.02
C MET A 269 30.61 -10.69 12.96
N SER A 270 29.76 -11.14 12.02
CA SER A 270 29.56 -12.55 11.76
C SER A 270 30.84 -13.20 11.22
N ALA A 271 31.45 -12.68 10.16
CA ALA A 271 32.71 -13.24 9.64
C ALA A 271 33.84 -13.22 10.67
N PHE A 272 34.06 -12.07 11.32
CA PHE A 272 35.13 -11.88 12.29
C PHE A 272 35.06 -12.87 13.43
N LYS A 273 33.86 -13.17 13.96
CA LYS A 273 33.69 -14.17 15.02
C LYS A 273 33.96 -15.60 14.57
N ASN A 274 33.67 -15.91 13.30
CA ASN A 274 33.77 -17.25 12.73
C ASN A 274 35.11 -17.58 12.08
N LEU A 275 35.97 -16.58 11.93
CA LEU A 275 37.40 -16.80 11.67
C LEU A 275 38.00 -17.69 12.80
N GLY A 276 39.10 -18.42 12.58
CA GLY A 276 39.68 -19.28 13.62
C GLY A 276 40.13 -18.52 14.88
N GLY A 277 40.51 -19.20 15.98
CA GLY A 277 41.27 -18.57 17.07
C GLY A 277 40.52 -18.06 18.31
N GLY A 278 39.27 -18.48 18.54
CA GLY A 278 38.36 -17.93 19.58
C GLY A 278 38.94 -17.54 20.96
N LYS A 279 39.95 -18.25 21.51
CA LYS A 279 40.58 -17.89 22.81
C LYS A 279 41.59 -16.73 22.70
N TYR A 280 42.15 -16.50 21.52
CA TYR A 280 43.22 -15.52 21.24
C TYR A 280 42.72 -14.24 20.56
N LYS A 281 41.46 -14.20 20.13
CA LYS A 281 40.84 -12.98 19.59
C LYS A 281 40.64 -11.88 20.64
N ASP A 282 40.33 -12.28 21.87
CA ASP A 282 40.01 -11.38 22.99
C ASP A 282 41.18 -11.21 23.98
N ALA A 283 42.39 -11.69 23.65
CA ALA A 283 43.56 -11.57 24.52
C ALA A 283 44.12 -10.13 24.52
N LEU A 284 43.42 -9.25 25.23
CA LEU A 284 43.89 -7.94 25.66
C LEU A 284 44.73 -8.09 26.93
N GLU A 285 46.05 -8.06 26.81
CA GLU A 285 46.86 -7.40 27.83
C GLU A 285 47.06 -5.95 27.38
N GLY A 286 46.29 -5.03 27.97
CA GLY A 286 46.54 -3.59 27.89
C GLY A 286 45.64 -2.78 26.96
N GLY A 287 44.36 -2.64 27.31
CA GLY A 287 43.55 -1.40 27.18
C GLY A 287 43.42 -0.65 25.84
N SER A 288 43.99 -1.11 24.73
CA SER A 288 44.08 -0.35 23.46
C SER A 288 43.14 -0.85 22.36
N GLY A 289 42.30 -1.85 22.64
CA GLY A 289 41.35 -2.36 21.66
C GLY A 289 41.99 -3.04 20.44
N ALA A 290 43.29 -3.31 20.42
CA ALA A 290 43.94 -4.06 19.34
C ALA A 290 43.62 -5.56 19.44
N VAL A 291 43.26 -6.19 18.31
CA VAL A 291 43.21 -7.65 18.18
C VAL A 291 44.60 -8.19 18.47
N SER A 292 44.73 -9.19 19.34
CA SER A 292 46.05 -9.69 19.74
C SER A 292 46.84 -10.16 18.51
N ALA A 293 48.14 -9.84 18.46
CA ALA A 293 49.05 -10.31 17.43
C ALA A 293 49.22 -11.86 17.40
N ALA A 294 48.52 -12.59 18.27
CA ALA A 294 48.52 -14.05 18.33
C ALA A 294 47.51 -14.71 17.36
N ASP A 295 46.56 -13.95 16.78
CA ASP A 295 45.65 -14.44 15.73
C ASP A 295 45.83 -13.63 14.43
N GLU A 296 46.85 -14.01 13.66
CA GLU A 296 47.29 -13.33 12.43
C GLU A 296 46.18 -13.17 11.38
N LEU A 297 45.26 -14.14 11.29
CA LEU A 297 44.13 -14.10 10.36
C LEU A 297 43.10 -13.05 10.79
N ALA A 298 42.79 -12.96 12.08
CA ALA A 298 41.81 -12.00 12.59
C ALA A 298 42.33 -10.56 12.55
N ALA A 299 43.63 -10.35 12.82
CA ALA A 299 44.26 -9.04 12.78
C ALA A 299 44.30 -8.43 11.37
N THR A 300 44.37 -9.26 10.33
CA THR A 300 44.47 -8.84 8.92
C THR A 300 43.17 -8.99 8.13
N PHE A 301 42.08 -9.41 8.78
CA PHE A 301 40.81 -9.68 8.12
C PHE A 301 40.14 -8.40 7.61
N LYS A 302 39.77 -8.40 6.33
CA LYS A 302 39.00 -7.35 5.67
C LYS A 302 37.77 -7.96 5.00
N LEU A 303 36.63 -7.30 5.16
CA LEU A 303 35.39 -7.65 4.47
C LEU A 303 35.00 -6.54 3.49
N THR A 304 34.70 -6.94 2.27
CA THR A 304 34.24 -6.08 1.18
C THR A 304 32.86 -6.54 0.72
N GLU A 305 31.86 -5.65 0.73
CA GLU A 305 30.59 -5.88 0.06
C GLU A 305 30.80 -5.76 -1.45
N LEU A 306 30.46 -6.79 -2.21
CA LEU A 306 30.60 -6.77 -3.66
C LEU A 306 29.44 -5.95 -4.25
N PRO A 307 29.71 -4.86 -4.99
CA PRO A 307 28.66 -3.99 -5.48
C PRO A 307 27.91 -4.62 -6.67
N PRO A 308 26.58 -4.75 -6.58
CA PRO A 308 25.74 -4.96 -7.76
C PRO A 308 25.85 -3.76 -8.71
N GLN A 309 25.69 -3.99 -10.01
CA GLN A 309 25.43 -2.90 -10.94
C GLN A 309 24.17 -2.15 -10.47
N PRO A 310 24.24 -0.84 -10.21
CA PRO A 310 23.08 -0.09 -9.74
C PRO A 310 22.02 0.00 -10.84
N PHE A 311 20.77 -0.22 -10.45
CA PHE A 311 19.62 0.16 -11.26
C PHE A 311 19.29 1.64 -10.99
N GLU A 312 19.31 2.45 -12.04
CA GLU A 312 18.99 3.88 -11.96
C GLU A 312 17.50 4.08 -12.22
N ALA A 313 16.73 4.30 -11.16
CA ALA A 313 15.30 4.55 -11.28
C ALA A 313 15.04 5.97 -11.83
N GLY A 314 14.23 6.09 -12.88
CA GLY A 314 13.81 7.39 -13.39
C GLY A 314 12.91 8.12 -12.39
N GLU A 315 13.17 9.41 -12.13
CA GLU A 315 12.41 10.24 -11.18
C GLU A 315 10.89 10.21 -11.45
N ARG A 316 10.49 10.22 -12.73
CA ARG A 316 9.10 10.21 -13.18
C ARG A 316 8.56 8.83 -13.54
N THR A 317 9.08 7.78 -12.92
CA THR A 317 8.60 6.39 -13.09
C THR A 317 8.01 5.85 -11.80
N THR A 318 7.24 4.76 -11.86
CA THR A 318 6.66 4.09 -10.67
C THR A 318 7.73 3.61 -9.70
N SER A 319 8.95 3.37 -10.18
CA SER A 319 10.13 3.05 -9.37
C SER A 319 10.67 4.28 -8.61
N GLY A 320 10.67 5.47 -9.20
CA GLY A 320 11.17 6.71 -8.59
C GLY A 320 10.14 7.52 -7.80
N PHE A 321 8.85 7.26 -8.00
CA PHE A 321 7.76 8.05 -7.42
C PHE A 321 7.81 8.13 -5.89
N LEU A 322 7.62 9.33 -5.33
CA LEU A 322 7.78 9.68 -3.90
C LEU A 322 9.22 9.68 -3.35
N ILE A 323 10.23 9.39 -4.18
CA ILE A 323 11.64 9.54 -3.80
C ILE A 323 12.10 10.95 -4.16
N PRO A 324 12.65 11.74 -3.22
CA PRO A 324 13.21 13.04 -3.52
C PRO A 324 14.34 12.93 -4.55
N PRO A 325 14.42 13.83 -5.55
CA PRO A 325 15.47 13.80 -6.58
C PRO A 325 16.87 14.09 -6.00
N VAL A 326 16.92 14.83 -4.88
CA VAL A 326 18.15 15.15 -4.16
C VAL A 326 18.08 14.48 -2.80
N PHE A 327 18.89 13.45 -2.63
CA PHE A 327 19.12 12.79 -1.35
C PHE A 327 20.57 12.30 -1.35
N THR A 328 21.23 12.38 -0.20
CA THR A 328 22.59 11.87 -0.03
C THR A 328 22.65 11.13 1.29
N TYR A 329 23.16 9.90 1.28
CA TYR A 329 23.37 9.14 2.51
C TYR A 329 24.36 9.88 3.43
N GLN A 330 24.07 9.93 4.73
CA GLN A 330 24.97 10.54 5.70
C GLN A 330 26.33 9.81 5.68
N GLY A 331 27.41 10.54 5.38
CA GLY A 331 28.77 9.98 5.24
C GLY A 331 29.18 9.60 3.81
N GLU A 332 28.27 9.72 2.84
CA GLU A 332 28.54 9.58 1.40
C GLU A 332 28.39 10.94 0.70
N THR A 333 29.07 11.15 -0.42
CA THR A 333 29.06 12.46 -1.11
C THR A 333 28.42 12.46 -2.49
N SER A 334 28.07 11.29 -3.06
CA SER A 334 27.68 11.20 -4.49
C SER A 334 26.61 10.14 -4.85
N ILE A 335 26.02 9.46 -3.87
CA ILE A 335 25.04 8.39 -4.12
C ILE A 335 23.66 8.79 -3.60
N GLY A 336 22.70 8.89 -4.51
CA GLY A 336 21.30 9.23 -4.20
C GLY A 336 20.39 8.01 -4.08
N ALA A 337 19.18 8.23 -3.54
CA ALA A 337 18.21 7.17 -3.27
C ALA A 337 17.59 6.54 -4.55
N LEU A 338 17.66 7.23 -5.69
CA LEU A 338 17.23 6.69 -6.99
C LEU A 338 18.20 5.63 -7.54
N LYS A 339 19.42 5.54 -7.00
CA LYS A 339 20.39 4.50 -7.32
C LYS A 339 20.12 3.27 -6.46
N LYS A 340 19.54 2.23 -7.06
CA LYS A 340 19.06 1.05 -6.34
C LYS A 340 20.02 -0.13 -6.55
N HIS A 341 20.56 -0.66 -5.47
CA HIS A 341 21.52 -1.76 -5.52
C HIS A 341 20.87 -3.13 -5.29
N TYR A 342 19.91 -3.22 -4.37
CA TYR A 342 19.42 -4.50 -3.85
C TYR A 342 17.93 -4.76 -4.09
N VAL A 343 17.11 -3.71 -4.15
CA VAL A 343 15.67 -3.85 -4.39
C VAL A 343 15.13 -2.64 -5.16
N ASP A 344 14.20 -2.88 -6.07
CA ASP A 344 13.39 -1.82 -6.67
C ASP A 344 11.91 -2.14 -6.45
N LEU A 345 11.18 -1.17 -5.91
CA LEU A 345 9.75 -1.25 -5.71
C LEU A 345 9.02 -0.25 -6.63
N GLN A 346 8.05 -0.77 -7.39
CA GLN A 346 7.17 -0.01 -8.25
C GLN A 346 5.89 0.34 -7.49
N ALA A 347 5.65 1.63 -7.27
CA ALA A 347 4.42 2.13 -6.67
C ALA A 347 3.25 2.03 -7.65
N VAL A 348 2.04 1.74 -7.15
CA VAL A 348 0.83 1.58 -7.97
C VAL A 348 -0.18 2.69 -7.65
N PRO A 349 -0.02 3.92 -8.19
CA PRO A 349 -1.01 4.98 -8.08
C PRO A 349 -2.18 4.77 -9.05
N VAL A 350 -3.41 4.74 -8.55
CA VAL A 350 -4.64 4.50 -9.32
C VAL A 350 -5.67 5.59 -9.07
N ASN A 351 -6.28 6.09 -10.13
CA ASN A 351 -7.38 7.04 -10.12
C ASN A 351 -8.70 6.31 -9.93
N TYR A 352 -9.23 6.42 -8.71
CA TYR A 352 -10.54 5.85 -8.36
C TYR A 352 -11.61 6.91 -8.29
N THR A 353 -12.87 6.48 -8.36
CA THR A 353 -13.98 7.31 -7.95
C THR A 353 -15.06 6.50 -7.24
N THR A 354 -15.50 7.00 -6.10
CA THR A 354 -16.68 6.50 -5.40
C THR A 354 -17.88 7.32 -5.81
N LEU A 355 -19.04 6.71 -6.01
CA LEU A 355 -20.25 7.48 -6.29
C LEU A 355 -21.02 7.76 -5.00
N PHE A 356 -21.68 8.91 -4.96
CA PHE A 356 -22.63 9.28 -3.92
C PHE A 356 -23.96 9.66 -4.56
N THR A 357 -25.02 9.56 -3.78
CA THR A 357 -26.39 9.77 -4.25
C THR A 357 -26.71 11.26 -4.19
N THR A 358 -26.97 11.85 -5.36
CA THR A 358 -27.37 13.24 -5.53
C THR A 358 -28.86 13.29 -5.80
N PHE A 359 -29.59 13.97 -4.93
CA PHE A 359 -31.00 14.28 -5.10
C PHE A 359 -31.12 15.61 -5.84
N VAL A 360 -31.78 15.57 -7.00
CA VAL A 360 -32.06 16.72 -7.86
C VAL A 360 -33.54 17.01 -7.79
N THR A 361 -33.89 18.25 -7.47
CA THR A 361 -35.28 18.73 -7.50
C THR A 361 -35.67 19.11 -8.92
N GLY A 362 -36.89 18.77 -9.33
CA GLY A 362 -37.41 19.09 -10.66
C GLY A 362 -38.92 19.33 -10.70
N LEU A 363 -39.41 19.55 -11.93
CA LEU A 363 -40.82 19.71 -12.26
C LEU A 363 -41.30 18.47 -13.04
N ASN A 364 -42.51 17.99 -12.75
CA ASN A 364 -43.19 16.94 -13.52
C ASN A 364 -44.63 17.36 -13.82
N GLU A 365 -45.20 16.81 -14.90
CA GLU A 365 -46.64 16.81 -15.17
C GLU A 365 -47.15 15.37 -14.98
N LEU A 366 -48.29 15.21 -14.28
CA LEU A 366 -48.99 13.93 -14.22
C LEU A 366 -49.87 13.80 -15.46
N ASP A 367 -49.68 12.74 -16.24
CA ASP A 367 -50.55 12.42 -17.37
C ASP A 367 -51.82 11.75 -16.84
N ASP A 368 -52.92 12.51 -16.79
CA ASP A 368 -54.29 12.02 -17.02
C ASP A 368 -55.29 13.20 -17.09
N SER A 369 -55.65 13.60 -18.31
CA SER A 369 -56.83 14.40 -18.72
C SER A 369 -57.07 15.82 -18.16
N GLU A 370 -56.42 16.25 -17.07
CA GLU A 370 -56.26 17.66 -16.69
C GLU A 370 -54.86 17.83 -16.07
N ALA A 371 -53.99 18.62 -16.73
CA ALA A 371 -52.57 18.76 -16.42
C ALA A 371 -52.32 19.28 -14.99
N THR A 372 -52.30 18.36 -14.02
CA THR A 372 -52.00 18.65 -12.62
C THR A 372 -50.48 18.74 -12.50
N ARG A 373 -49.96 19.95 -12.35
CA ARG A 373 -48.52 20.20 -12.22
C ARG A 373 -48.00 19.68 -10.90
N VAL A 374 -46.89 18.96 -10.92
CA VAL A 374 -46.23 18.41 -9.73
C VAL A 374 -44.88 19.10 -9.54
N ASP A 375 -44.74 19.84 -8.44
CA ASP A 375 -43.52 20.58 -8.12
C ASP A 375 -42.69 19.86 -7.04
N ALA A 376 -41.37 20.09 -7.02
CA ALA A 376 -40.42 19.47 -6.09
C ALA A 376 -40.44 17.93 -6.10
N ASN A 377 -40.42 17.31 -7.28
CA ASN A 377 -40.04 15.90 -7.36
C ASN A 377 -38.56 15.76 -6.98
N CYS A 378 -38.16 14.63 -6.41
CA CYS A 378 -36.75 14.40 -6.06
C CYS A 378 -36.24 13.21 -6.85
N ARG A 379 -35.61 13.50 -7.99
CA ARG A 379 -34.96 12.49 -8.83
C ARG A 379 -33.55 12.23 -8.35
N VAL A 380 -33.08 11.01 -8.54
CA VAL A 380 -31.75 10.61 -8.09
C VAL A 380 -30.79 10.47 -9.27
N SER A 381 -29.61 11.08 -9.14
CA SER A 381 -28.44 10.83 -9.98
C SER A 381 -27.27 10.37 -9.10
N LYS A 382 -26.34 9.60 -9.68
CA LYS A 382 -25.14 9.13 -8.97
C LYS A 382 -23.96 10.01 -9.35
N SER A 383 -23.48 10.82 -8.42
CA SER A 383 -22.35 11.74 -8.64
C SER A 383 -21.04 11.10 -8.20
N ALA A 384 -20.04 11.18 -9.04
CA ALA A 384 -18.70 10.65 -8.82
C ALA A 384 -17.93 11.61 -7.89
N MET A 385 -17.24 11.06 -6.90
CA MET A 385 -16.25 11.74 -6.08
C MET A 385 -14.88 11.18 -6.47
N PRO A 386 -14.02 11.94 -7.17
CA PRO A 386 -12.75 11.42 -7.65
C PRO A 386 -11.73 11.33 -6.50
N VAL A 387 -10.90 10.30 -6.57
CA VAL A 387 -9.76 10.05 -5.69
C VAL A 387 -8.51 9.84 -6.55
N PRO A 388 -7.87 10.93 -7.02
CA PRO A 388 -6.69 10.83 -7.88
C PRO A 388 -5.49 10.21 -7.16
N GLY A 389 -4.80 9.32 -7.87
CA GLY A 389 -3.50 8.77 -7.53
C GLY A 389 -3.46 7.74 -6.39
N TYR A 390 -4.59 7.33 -5.82
CA TYR A 390 -4.65 6.43 -4.65
C TYR A 390 -3.62 5.28 -4.75
N ILE A 391 -2.74 5.17 -3.76
CA ILE A 391 -1.62 4.23 -3.82
C ILE A 391 -2.12 2.86 -3.35
N MET A 392 -2.30 1.95 -4.29
CA MET A 392 -2.80 0.59 -4.01
C MET A 392 -1.79 -0.29 -3.29
N GLY A 393 -0.50 -0.01 -3.48
CA GLY A 393 0.59 -0.78 -2.88
C GLY A 393 1.85 -0.71 -3.73
N PHE A 394 2.80 -1.59 -3.40
CA PHE A 394 4.07 -1.75 -4.10
C PHE A 394 4.19 -3.16 -4.67
N VAL A 395 4.80 -3.23 -5.85
CA VAL A 395 5.21 -4.47 -6.52
C VAL A 395 6.72 -4.46 -6.62
N LYS A 396 7.37 -5.59 -6.36
CA LYS A 396 8.80 -5.72 -6.58
C LYS A 396 9.07 -5.75 -8.09
N ASN A 397 9.99 -4.92 -8.57
CA ASN A 397 10.47 -5.01 -9.94
C ASN A 397 11.30 -6.31 -10.12
N PRO A 398 10.90 -7.21 -11.01
CA PRO A 398 11.60 -8.46 -11.22
C PRO A 398 12.93 -8.33 -12.00
N GLU A 399 13.18 -7.17 -12.64
CA GLU A 399 14.45 -6.87 -13.30
C GLU A 399 15.61 -6.65 -12.30
N VAL A 400 15.28 -6.39 -11.03
CA VAL A 400 16.25 -6.16 -9.95
C VAL A 400 16.27 -7.36 -9.00
N LEU A 401 17.31 -8.19 -9.11
CA LEU A 401 17.53 -9.36 -8.25
C LEU A 401 17.94 -8.90 -6.84
N THR A 402 17.35 -9.48 -5.81
CA THR A 402 17.76 -9.20 -4.43
C THR A 402 18.69 -10.30 -3.93
N TYR A 403 19.95 -9.95 -3.70
CA TYR A 403 20.99 -10.82 -3.18
C TYR A 403 22.01 -10.01 -2.39
N TYR A 404 22.79 -10.68 -1.56
CA TYR A 404 23.90 -10.08 -0.84
C TYR A 404 25.17 -10.89 -1.10
N ALA A 405 26.23 -10.21 -1.55
CA ALA A 405 27.49 -10.82 -1.91
C ALA A 405 28.65 -10.10 -1.23
N VAL A 406 29.62 -10.88 -0.76
CA VAL A 406 30.77 -10.40 0.00
C VAL A 406 32.05 -11.10 -0.42
N LYS A 407 33.16 -10.40 -0.23
CA LYS A 407 34.53 -10.88 -0.39
C LYS A 407 35.26 -10.71 0.93
N GLY A 408 35.87 -11.77 1.43
CA GLY A 408 36.76 -11.71 2.58
C GLY A 408 38.21 -11.86 2.15
N GLU A 409 39.09 -11.06 2.75
CA GLU A 409 40.53 -11.12 2.56
C GLU A 409 41.23 -11.24 3.92
N ALA A 410 42.26 -12.07 4.01
CA ALA A 410 43.12 -12.17 5.19
C ALA A 410 44.53 -12.60 4.77
N GLU A 411 45.55 -12.27 5.56
CA GLU A 411 46.91 -12.71 5.33
C GLU A 411 47.24 -13.94 6.17
N PHE A 412 47.89 -14.92 5.55
CA PHE A 412 48.35 -16.14 6.22
C PHE A 412 49.87 -16.21 6.18
N THR A 413 50.52 -16.24 7.35
CA THR A 413 51.95 -16.53 7.49
C THR A 413 52.10 -17.99 7.90
N GLY A 414 52.76 -18.82 7.09
CA GLY A 414 53.03 -20.20 7.48
C GLY A 414 54.27 -20.30 8.38
N LEU A 415 54.26 -21.26 9.31
CA LEU A 415 55.26 -21.41 10.36
C LEU A 415 56.68 -21.67 9.85
N PHE A 416 56.82 -22.37 8.70
CA PHE A 416 58.12 -22.77 8.15
C PHE A 416 58.46 -22.11 6.80
N PHE A 417 57.85 -20.98 6.45
CA PHE A 417 58.28 -20.22 5.27
C PHE A 417 59.53 -19.38 5.62
N PRO A 418 60.57 -19.38 4.77
CA PRO A 418 61.77 -18.59 5.02
C PRO A 418 61.43 -17.09 5.01
N ARG A 419 61.56 -16.44 6.17
CA ARG A 419 61.43 -14.98 6.30
C ARG A 419 62.76 -14.33 5.89
N SER A 420 62.76 -13.54 4.82
CA SER A 420 63.78 -12.50 4.65
C SER A 420 63.40 -11.31 5.52
N SER A 421 64.36 -10.79 6.29
CA SER A 421 64.16 -9.72 7.28
C SER A 421 63.64 -8.39 6.70
N ASP A 422 63.65 -8.21 5.38
CA ASP A 422 63.38 -6.93 4.72
C ASP A 422 62.21 -6.93 3.71
N SER A 423 61.38 -7.98 3.65
CA SER A 423 60.21 -7.97 2.76
C SER A 423 59.05 -8.82 3.27
N GLU A 424 57.83 -8.37 2.97
CA GLU A 424 56.53 -9.05 3.16
C GLU A 424 56.44 -10.45 2.48
N ALA A 425 57.56 -11.00 1.99
CA ALA A 425 57.67 -12.20 1.15
C ALA A 425 57.36 -13.53 1.86
N GLY A 426 56.72 -13.50 3.04
CA GLY A 426 56.34 -14.69 3.82
C GLY A 426 54.84 -14.87 4.05
N SER A 427 53.99 -13.89 3.73
CA SER A 427 52.53 -13.98 3.90
C SER A 427 51.82 -14.23 2.56
N PHE A 428 50.79 -15.08 2.58
CA PHE A 428 49.93 -15.34 1.43
C PHE A 428 48.59 -14.66 1.65
N LYS A 429 48.16 -13.83 0.69
CA LYS A 429 46.82 -13.25 0.69
C LYS A 429 45.78 -14.32 0.36
N LEU A 430 44.92 -14.63 1.31
CA LEU A 430 43.78 -15.51 1.13
C LEU A 430 42.56 -14.67 0.74
N THR A 431 41.83 -15.12 -0.27
CA THR A 431 40.55 -14.54 -0.69
C THR A 431 39.45 -15.58 -0.65
N ALA A 432 38.25 -15.18 -0.24
CA ALA A 432 37.04 -16.00 -0.29
C ALA A 432 35.85 -15.16 -0.73
N TYR A 433 34.89 -15.78 -1.41
CA TYR A 433 33.70 -15.15 -1.94
C TYR A 433 32.48 -15.94 -1.48
N ALA A 434 31.41 -15.24 -1.12
CA ALA A 434 30.12 -15.86 -0.82
C ALA A 434 28.98 -14.92 -1.23
N ALA A 435 27.85 -15.53 -1.60
CA ALA A 435 26.61 -14.82 -1.85
C ALA A 435 25.44 -15.58 -1.24
N ALA A 436 24.44 -14.84 -0.77
CA ALA A 436 23.22 -15.39 -0.21
C ALA A 436 22.01 -14.60 -0.70
N LYS A 437 20.92 -15.31 -0.98
CA LYS A 437 19.62 -14.72 -1.33
C LYS A 437 18.80 -14.50 -0.05
N PRO A 438 18.33 -13.28 0.22
CA PRO A 438 17.40 -13.05 1.31
C PRO A 438 16.10 -13.84 1.12
N PHE A 439 15.59 -14.42 2.20
CA PHE A 439 14.27 -15.06 2.27
C PHE A 439 13.19 -14.07 2.76
N GLY A 440 11.89 -14.39 2.60
CA GLY A 440 10.80 -13.55 3.11
C GLY A 440 10.39 -12.37 2.19
N GLY A 441 10.32 -12.60 0.88
CA GLY A 441 10.19 -11.55 -0.14
C GLY A 441 8.82 -11.35 -0.79
N ARG A 442 7.72 -11.87 -0.22
CA ARG A 442 6.38 -11.62 -0.77
C ARG A 442 5.92 -10.22 -0.39
N ILE A 443 6.39 -9.22 -1.14
CA ILE A 443 6.02 -7.81 -0.92
C ILE A 443 4.52 -7.62 -1.15
N GLY A 444 4.00 -8.11 -2.26
CA GLY A 444 2.58 -8.13 -2.57
C GLY A 444 2.31 -8.58 -3.99
N PRO A 445 1.04 -8.85 -4.33
CA PRO A 445 0.67 -9.30 -5.66
C PRO A 445 0.78 -8.17 -6.68
N ARG A 446 1.12 -8.51 -7.93
CA ARG A 446 1.03 -7.59 -9.06
C ARG A 446 -0.43 -7.46 -9.50
N LEU A 447 -1.16 -6.53 -8.88
CA LEU A 447 -2.60 -6.30 -9.17
C LEU A 447 -2.84 -5.52 -10.48
N PHE A 448 -1.85 -4.72 -10.88
CA PHE A 448 -1.90 -3.86 -12.06
C PHE A 448 -0.64 -4.10 -12.90
N SER A 449 -0.68 -3.70 -14.17
CA SER A 449 0.50 -3.69 -15.05
C SER A 449 0.91 -2.24 -15.34
N PHE A 450 2.11 -2.08 -15.89
CA PHE A 450 2.72 -0.79 -16.17
C PHE A 450 2.98 -0.67 -17.68
N MET A 451 2.73 0.51 -18.24
CA MET A 451 3.03 0.84 -19.64
C MET A 451 3.88 2.10 -19.73
N ASP A 452 4.25 2.47 -20.97
CA ASP A 452 4.94 3.73 -21.29
C ASP A 452 6.24 3.93 -20.49
N GLY A 453 7.06 2.88 -20.35
CA GLY A 453 8.31 2.93 -19.59
C GLY A 453 8.10 3.06 -18.08
N ASN A 454 7.10 2.37 -17.53
CA ASN A 454 6.72 2.41 -16.11
C ASN A 454 6.20 3.79 -15.65
N THR A 455 5.51 4.50 -16.54
CA THR A 455 4.94 5.82 -16.22
C THR A 455 3.41 5.78 -16.11
N SER A 456 2.73 4.84 -16.75
CA SER A 456 1.28 4.67 -16.67
C SER A 456 0.91 3.35 -15.99
N VAL A 457 -0.21 3.36 -15.26
CA VAL A 457 -0.77 2.18 -14.57
C VAL A 457 -2.02 1.74 -15.29
N VAL A 458 -2.09 0.46 -15.66
CA VAL A 458 -3.23 -0.14 -16.37
C VAL A 458 -3.66 -1.45 -15.72
N THR A 459 -4.86 -1.90 -16.10
CA THR A 459 -5.31 -3.22 -15.64
C THR A 459 -4.39 -4.32 -16.14
N ARG A 460 -4.10 -5.27 -15.25
CA ARG A 460 -3.41 -6.50 -15.65
C ARG A 460 -4.35 -7.31 -16.54
N GLN A 461 -3.85 -7.86 -17.66
CA GLN A 461 -4.66 -8.59 -18.65
C GLN A 461 -4.48 -10.12 -18.58
N ASP A 462 -3.96 -10.65 -17.47
CA ASP A 462 -3.63 -12.07 -17.36
C ASP A 462 -4.78 -12.94 -16.83
N ASP A 463 -4.69 -14.24 -17.10
CA ASP A 463 -5.68 -15.24 -16.68
C ASP A 463 -5.60 -15.61 -15.18
N ASN A 464 -4.78 -14.92 -14.38
CA ASN A 464 -4.63 -15.23 -12.96
C ASN A 464 -5.81 -14.69 -12.13
N SER A 465 -6.57 -15.62 -11.53
CA SER A 465 -7.80 -15.32 -10.76
C SER A 465 -7.54 -14.56 -9.47
N ARG A 466 -6.28 -14.48 -9.03
CA ARG A 466 -5.88 -13.76 -7.83
C ARG A 466 -5.73 -12.27 -8.06
N THR A 467 -5.58 -11.82 -9.30
CA THR A 467 -5.27 -10.41 -9.63
C THR A 467 -6.35 -9.74 -10.46
N SER A 468 -7.45 -10.42 -10.74
CA SER A 468 -8.58 -9.88 -11.49
C SER A 468 -9.54 -9.06 -10.61
N ALA A 469 -10.25 -8.11 -11.23
CA ALA A 469 -11.39 -7.39 -10.65
C ALA A 469 -11.12 -6.36 -9.53
N PHE A 470 -10.02 -5.61 -9.58
CA PHE A 470 -9.78 -4.47 -8.68
C PHE A 470 -10.40 -3.14 -9.15
N VAL A 471 -10.86 -3.09 -10.39
CA VAL A 471 -11.44 -1.89 -10.98
C VAL A 471 -12.70 -2.24 -11.75
N THR A 472 -13.60 -1.27 -11.88
CA THR A 472 -14.78 -1.37 -12.72
C THR A 472 -14.92 -0.11 -13.55
N GLY A 473 -14.94 -0.27 -14.87
CA GLY A 473 -15.23 0.79 -15.81
C GLY A 473 -16.72 1.06 -15.91
N ILE A 474 -17.09 2.17 -16.53
CA ILE A 474 -18.47 2.49 -16.88
C ILE A 474 -18.50 3.03 -18.31
N ASP A 475 -19.46 2.56 -19.08
CA ASP A 475 -19.67 3.03 -20.45
C ASP A 475 -20.90 3.92 -20.46
N ILE A 476 -20.68 5.22 -20.67
CA ILE A 476 -21.74 6.21 -20.82
C ILE A 476 -21.86 6.49 -22.33
N PRO A 477 -23.05 6.28 -22.94
CA PRO A 477 -23.27 6.61 -24.34
C PRO A 477 -23.11 8.12 -24.54
N ALA A 478 -22.63 8.52 -25.71
CA ALA A 478 -22.44 9.93 -26.07
C ALA A 478 -23.80 10.62 -26.34
N ALA A 479 -24.60 10.79 -25.29
CA ALA A 479 -25.93 11.39 -25.32
C ALA A 479 -26.00 12.59 -24.36
N ASN A 480 -26.95 13.49 -24.61
CA ASN A 480 -27.23 14.64 -23.74
C ASN A 480 -27.54 14.17 -22.31
N PHE A 481 -26.99 14.86 -21.31
CA PHE A 481 -27.23 14.56 -19.90
C PHE A 481 -28.74 14.47 -19.62
N ALA A 482 -29.13 13.43 -18.89
CA ALA A 482 -30.50 13.19 -18.45
C ALA A 482 -30.47 12.80 -16.97
N PRO A 483 -31.47 13.21 -16.17
CA PRO A 483 -31.61 12.76 -14.78
C PRO A 483 -31.55 11.23 -14.69
N GLY A 484 -30.79 10.71 -13.72
CA GLY A 484 -30.51 9.28 -13.59
C GLY A 484 -29.22 8.80 -14.27
N MET A 485 -28.57 9.64 -15.08
CA MET A 485 -27.22 9.35 -15.58
C MET A 485 -26.14 9.70 -14.53
N PRO A 486 -25.05 8.91 -14.46
CA PRO A 486 -23.90 9.24 -13.63
C PRO A 486 -23.30 10.59 -14.01
N ILE A 487 -22.85 11.34 -13.00
CA ILE A 487 -22.12 12.60 -13.16
C ILE A 487 -20.66 12.34 -12.78
N PRO A 488 -19.66 12.61 -13.64
CA PRO A 488 -19.79 13.23 -14.96
C PRO A 488 -20.35 12.27 -16.02
N SER A 489 -21.12 12.79 -16.96
CA SER A 489 -21.60 12.03 -18.13
C SER A 489 -20.61 12.04 -19.30
N SER A 490 -19.40 12.60 -19.10
CA SER A 490 -18.36 12.64 -20.13
C SER A 490 -17.76 11.25 -20.35
N ARG A 491 -17.75 10.80 -21.60
CA ARG A 491 -17.24 9.48 -22.00
C ARG A 491 -15.74 9.32 -21.74
N ASN A 492 -14.97 10.40 -21.80
CA ASN A 492 -13.51 10.39 -21.66
C ASN A 492 -13.05 10.36 -20.19
N PHE A 493 -13.94 10.67 -19.26
CA PHE A 493 -13.64 10.64 -17.83
C PHE A 493 -13.49 9.19 -17.31
N TRP A 494 -14.22 8.25 -17.90
CA TRP A 494 -14.33 6.87 -17.39
C TRP A 494 -13.40 5.90 -18.11
N ALA A 495 -12.89 4.93 -17.38
CA ALA A 495 -12.17 3.80 -17.96
C ALA A 495 -13.15 2.92 -18.74
N ARG A 496 -12.82 2.65 -20.01
CA ARG A 496 -13.74 1.95 -20.95
C ARG A 496 -13.14 0.72 -21.59
N VAL A 497 -11.82 0.59 -21.56
CA VAL A 497 -11.10 -0.56 -22.07
C VAL A 497 -9.97 -0.93 -21.10
N PRO A 498 -9.45 -2.17 -21.15
CA PRO A 498 -8.43 -2.63 -20.21
C PRO A 498 -7.09 -1.90 -20.38
N SER A 499 -6.83 -1.37 -21.58
CA SER A 499 -5.67 -0.53 -21.90
C SER A 499 -5.85 0.95 -21.51
N SER A 500 -7.00 1.34 -20.94
CA SER A 500 -7.17 2.70 -20.42
C SER A 500 -6.15 2.96 -19.32
N SER A 501 -5.43 4.09 -19.40
CA SER A 501 -4.56 4.56 -18.33
C SER A 501 -5.41 4.91 -17.11
N LEU A 502 -5.28 4.13 -16.04
CA LEU A 502 -6.04 4.27 -14.80
C LEU A 502 -5.32 5.11 -13.76
N GLY A 503 -4.13 5.60 -14.08
CA GLY A 503 -3.24 6.24 -13.12
C GLY A 503 -1.83 6.25 -13.69
N GLY A 504 -0.87 6.66 -12.87
CA GLY A 504 0.50 6.75 -13.32
C GLY A 504 1.30 7.77 -12.54
N VAL A 505 2.55 7.90 -12.96
CA VAL A 505 3.49 8.88 -12.45
C VAL A 505 3.42 10.14 -13.34
N PRO A 506 3.55 11.32 -12.75
CA PRO A 506 3.14 12.58 -13.37
C PRO A 506 4.03 13.01 -14.53
N GLY A 507 3.45 13.72 -15.50
CA GLY A 507 4.19 14.33 -16.62
C GLY A 507 4.42 13.43 -17.83
N ALA A 508 3.79 12.25 -17.89
CA ALA A 508 3.84 11.35 -19.04
C ALA A 508 2.94 11.77 -20.23
N GLY A 509 2.09 12.77 -20.05
CA GLY A 509 1.26 13.35 -21.13
C GLY A 509 0.08 12.48 -21.59
N THR A 510 -0.25 11.40 -20.87
CA THR A 510 -1.34 10.48 -21.24
C THR A 510 -2.66 10.88 -20.55
N PRO A 511 -3.80 10.97 -21.27
CA PRO A 511 -5.10 11.21 -20.66
C PRO A 511 -5.43 10.11 -19.65
N ILE A 512 -5.74 10.48 -18.40
CA ILE A 512 -5.98 9.52 -17.32
C ILE A 512 -7.48 9.38 -17.07
N ALA A 513 -7.97 8.15 -17.09
CA ALA A 513 -9.35 7.80 -16.84
C ALA A 513 -9.56 7.38 -15.37
N TYR A 514 -10.78 7.55 -14.88
CA TYR A 514 -11.20 7.11 -13.56
C TYR A 514 -11.96 5.78 -13.62
N SER A 515 -11.82 4.97 -12.58
CA SER A 515 -12.54 3.71 -12.43
C SER A 515 -13.22 3.61 -11.06
N ILE A 516 -14.28 2.82 -10.98
CA ILE A 516 -14.94 2.52 -9.71
C ILE A 516 -14.09 1.47 -8.98
N PRO A 517 -13.73 1.69 -7.70
CA PRO A 517 -12.93 0.73 -6.95
C PRO A 517 -13.72 -0.57 -6.73
N ASN A 518 -13.03 -1.70 -6.83
CA ASN A 518 -13.58 -3.04 -6.64
C ASN A 518 -12.53 -3.93 -5.94
N MET A 519 -12.92 -5.08 -5.39
CA MET A 519 -11.96 -6.01 -4.81
C MET A 519 -12.48 -7.44 -4.75
N ILE A 520 -11.53 -8.36 -4.62
CA ILE A 520 -11.75 -9.69 -4.05
C ILE A 520 -11.52 -9.56 -2.55
N TYR A 521 -12.52 -9.82 -1.72
CA TYR A 521 -12.40 -9.71 -0.26
C TYR A 521 -11.87 -10.99 0.38
N ASP A 522 -12.57 -12.11 0.15
CA ASP A 522 -12.25 -13.42 0.73
C ASP A 522 -12.84 -14.55 -0.13
N PHE A 523 -12.43 -15.80 0.10
CA PHE A 523 -12.99 -16.98 -0.55
C PHE A 523 -12.89 -18.19 0.36
N ASP A 524 -13.84 -19.12 0.29
CA ASP A 524 -13.79 -20.36 1.06
C ASP A 524 -13.22 -21.53 0.24
N THR A 525 -13.41 -21.52 -1.09
CA THR A 525 -12.95 -22.60 -1.98
C THR A 525 -12.20 -22.06 -3.19
N ASP A 526 -11.29 -22.85 -3.76
CA ASP A 526 -10.57 -22.47 -4.99
C ASP A 526 -11.53 -22.28 -6.17
N SER A 527 -12.69 -22.94 -6.17
CA SER A 527 -13.73 -22.75 -7.19
C SER A 527 -14.31 -21.33 -7.17
N GLU A 528 -14.47 -20.73 -6.00
CA GLU A 528 -14.96 -19.34 -5.86
C GLU A 528 -13.93 -18.35 -6.40
N LEU A 529 -12.65 -18.57 -6.08
CA LEU A 529 -11.55 -17.77 -6.63
C LEU A 529 -11.49 -17.91 -8.15
N ASN A 530 -11.56 -19.13 -8.68
CA ASN A 530 -11.58 -19.38 -10.13
C ASN A 530 -12.81 -18.76 -10.82
N ALA A 531 -13.95 -18.64 -10.12
CA ALA A 531 -15.12 -17.92 -10.62
C ALA A 531 -14.88 -16.42 -10.82
N GLN A 532 -13.79 -15.84 -10.28
CA GLN A 532 -13.37 -14.47 -10.63
C GLN A 532 -12.82 -14.36 -12.05
N ASN A 533 -12.41 -15.48 -12.67
CA ASN A 533 -11.88 -15.51 -14.04
C ASN A 533 -12.65 -16.41 -15.01
N ALA A 534 -13.71 -17.07 -14.55
CA ALA A 534 -14.48 -17.98 -15.40
C ALA A 534 -14.99 -17.27 -16.68
N SER A 535 -14.75 -17.89 -17.85
CA SER A 535 -15.24 -17.55 -19.20
C SER A 535 -14.35 -16.73 -20.15
N GLY A 536 -13.04 -16.58 -19.90
CA GLY A 536 -12.13 -15.90 -20.87
C GLY A 536 -12.47 -14.42 -21.12
N VAL A 537 -13.32 -13.84 -20.27
CA VAL A 537 -13.70 -12.44 -20.30
C VAL A 537 -12.68 -11.68 -19.47
N ILE A 538 -11.93 -10.84 -20.19
CA ILE A 538 -11.00 -9.80 -19.74
C ILE A 538 -11.18 -9.42 -18.25
N PRO A 539 -10.10 -9.35 -17.44
CA PRO A 539 -10.10 -9.01 -16.00
C PRO A 539 -10.64 -7.60 -15.64
N PHE A 540 -11.21 -6.88 -16.61
CA PHE A 540 -11.80 -5.56 -16.52
C PHE A 540 -13.31 -5.62 -16.78
N GLN A 541 -14.11 -5.36 -15.75
CA GLN A 541 -15.57 -5.29 -15.86
C GLN A 541 -16.04 -3.89 -16.26
N ILE A 542 -17.01 -3.79 -17.17
CA ILE A 542 -17.61 -2.52 -17.61
C ILE A 542 -19.10 -2.49 -17.28
N VAL A 543 -19.54 -1.47 -16.55
CA VAL A 543 -20.95 -1.17 -16.31
C VAL A 543 -21.55 -0.50 -17.53
N ARG A 544 -22.49 -1.20 -18.17
CA ARG A 544 -23.26 -0.69 -19.33
C ARG A 544 -24.65 -0.29 -18.88
N PRO A 545 -25.27 0.72 -19.51
CA PRO A 545 -26.64 1.10 -19.22
C PRO A 545 -27.60 -0.01 -19.61
N LYS A 546 -28.62 -0.23 -18.78
CA LYS A 546 -29.79 -1.01 -19.17
C LYS A 546 -30.61 -0.30 -20.25
N ASN A 547 -31.09 -1.07 -21.21
CA ASN A 547 -32.01 -0.63 -22.24
C ASN A 547 -33.45 -0.58 -21.72
N PHE A 548 -33.84 -1.55 -20.88
CA PHE A 548 -35.15 -1.63 -20.23
C PHE A 548 -35.04 -2.22 -18.82
N GLU A 549 -36.04 -1.97 -17.97
CA GLU A 549 -35.97 -2.27 -16.53
C GLU A 549 -35.74 -3.76 -16.21
N ALA A 550 -36.46 -4.65 -16.91
CA ALA A 550 -36.41 -6.10 -16.71
C ALA A 550 -35.11 -6.77 -17.19
N GLU A 551 -34.20 -6.04 -17.84
CA GLU A 551 -32.92 -6.57 -18.30
C GLU A 551 -32.12 -7.15 -17.12
N THR A 552 -31.48 -8.30 -17.28
CA THR A 552 -30.64 -8.87 -16.20
C THR A 552 -29.32 -8.14 -16.12
N VAL A 553 -28.82 -7.93 -14.90
CA VAL A 553 -27.50 -7.31 -14.73
C VAL A 553 -26.40 -8.32 -15.08
N GLY A 554 -25.46 -7.92 -15.94
CA GLY A 554 -24.36 -8.75 -16.43
C GLY A 554 -23.11 -8.80 -15.54
N HIS A 555 -23.05 -7.98 -14.49
CA HIS A 555 -21.84 -7.75 -13.68
C HIS A 555 -21.69 -8.80 -12.58
N ASP A 556 -20.54 -9.45 -12.52
CA ASP A 556 -20.28 -10.59 -11.64
C ASP A 556 -18.80 -10.73 -11.24
N ARG A 557 -18.06 -9.62 -11.09
CA ARG A 557 -16.65 -9.66 -10.65
C ARG A 557 -16.42 -8.90 -9.35
N GLY A 558 -15.54 -9.41 -8.49
CA GLY A 558 -15.23 -8.82 -7.19
C GLY A 558 -16.50 -8.64 -6.34
N LEU A 559 -16.71 -7.43 -5.82
CA LEU A 559 -17.88 -7.06 -5.02
C LEU A 559 -19.21 -6.97 -5.80
N TYR A 560 -19.24 -7.31 -7.09
CA TYR A 560 -20.50 -7.57 -7.79
C TYR A 560 -21.00 -9.02 -7.61
N GLN A 561 -20.17 -9.89 -7.05
CA GLN A 561 -20.57 -11.24 -6.65
C GLN A 561 -21.11 -11.24 -5.22
N SER A 562 -22.24 -11.92 -5.03
CA SER A 562 -22.93 -11.97 -3.74
C SER A 562 -22.09 -12.59 -2.63
N TYR A 563 -21.31 -13.63 -2.92
CA TYR A 563 -20.49 -14.26 -1.88
C TYR A 563 -19.37 -13.32 -1.38
N GLN A 564 -18.75 -12.53 -2.27
CA GLN A 564 -17.72 -11.54 -1.90
C GLN A 564 -18.32 -10.45 -0.99
N ILE A 565 -19.48 -9.90 -1.39
CA ILE A 565 -20.21 -8.94 -0.56
C ILE A 565 -20.66 -9.56 0.75
N LYS A 566 -21.15 -10.80 0.74
CA LYS A 566 -21.62 -11.48 1.94
C LYS A 566 -20.49 -11.58 2.96
N LYS A 567 -19.31 -12.02 2.54
CA LYS A 567 -18.11 -12.07 3.39
C LYS A 567 -17.72 -10.70 3.93
N LEU A 568 -17.83 -9.65 3.12
CA LEU A 568 -17.58 -8.28 3.57
C LEU A 568 -18.65 -7.77 4.55
N LYS A 569 -19.92 -8.11 4.32
CA LYS A 569 -21.07 -7.74 5.15
C LYS A 569 -21.02 -8.41 6.52
N GLU A 570 -20.51 -9.63 6.62
CA GLU A 570 -20.31 -10.34 7.89
C GLU A 570 -19.50 -9.51 8.91
N ALA A 571 -18.66 -8.58 8.45
CA ALA A 571 -17.95 -7.66 9.33
C ALA A 571 -18.86 -6.77 10.18
N LEU A 572 -20.11 -6.52 9.77
CA LEU A 572 -21.11 -5.82 10.59
C LEU A 572 -21.39 -6.54 11.92
N GLY A 573 -21.23 -7.88 11.97
CA GLY A 573 -21.30 -8.66 13.20
C GLY A 573 -22.71 -8.79 13.81
N GLY A 574 -23.77 -8.48 13.06
CA GLY A 574 -25.16 -8.63 13.49
C GLY A 574 -26.18 -8.07 12.50
N ASP A 575 -27.46 -8.33 12.78
CA ASP A 575 -28.58 -7.70 12.07
C ASP A 575 -28.94 -6.36 12.74
N PHE A 576 -29.13 -5.34 11.91
CA PHE A 576 -29.45 -3.97 12.31
C PHE A 576 -30.77 -3.49 11.68
N THR A 577 -31.61 -4.41 11.20
CA THR A 577 -32.99 -4.10 10.83
C THR A 577 -33.73 -3.45 12.02
N GLY A 578 -34.40 -2.33 11.77
CA GLY A 578 -35.18 -1.62 12.78
C GLY A 578 -34.39 -0.88 13.87
N ARG A 579 -33.06 -0.91 13.87
CA ARG A 579 -32.23 -0.18 14.85
C ARG A 579 -31.06 0.59 14.22
N ASN A 580 -30.51 1.54 14.98
CA ASN A 580 -29.28 2.25 14.61
C ASN A 580 -28.05 1.55 15.20
N MET A 581 -26.92 1.62 14.50
CA MET A 581 -25.63 1.16 15.01
C MET A 581 -25.07 2.17 16.02
N THR A 582 -24.53 1.67 17.13
CA THR A 582 -23.77 2.47 18.09
C THR A 582 -22.34 2.73 17.60
N ASN A 583 -21.68 3.76 18.13
CA ASN A 583 -20.28 4.06 17.76
C ASN A 583 -19.32 2.89 18.03
N GLN A 584 -19.52 2.13 19.12
CA GLN A 584 -18.71 0.95 19.41
C GLN A 584 -18.93 -0.19 18.41
N GLU A 585 -20.18 -0.40 17.96
CA GLU A 585 -20.48 -1.40 16.93
C GLU A 585 -19.88 -1.02 15.57
N VAL A 586 -19.92 0.26 15.20
CA VAL A 586 -19.26 0.75 13.98
C VAL A 586 -17.74 0.53 14.07
N LEU A 587 -17.12 0.87 15.20
CA LEU A 587 -15.68 0.66 15.40
C LEU A 587 -15.29 -0.81 15.33
N LYS A 588 -16.07 -1.70 15.97
CA LYS A 588 -15.90 -3.15 15.89
C LYS A 588 -16.01 -3.63 14.46
N ALA A 589 -17.03 -3.19 13.71
CA ALA A 589 -17.22 -3.58 12.32
C ALA A 589 -16.06 -3.16 11.42
N LEU A 590 -15.49 -1.97 11.66
CA LEU A 590 -14.32 -1.47 10.94
C LEU A 590 -13.04 -2.25 11.25
N ILE A 591 -12.89 -2.78 12.48
CA ILE A 591 -11.75 -3.66 12.81
C ILE A 591 -11.93 -5.03 12.16
N VAL A 592 -13.16 -5.58 12.20
CA VAL A 592 -13.46 -6.88 11.59
C VAL A 592 -13.36 -6.82 10.06
N SER A 593 -13.70 -5.71 9.41
CA SER A 593 -13.56 -5.60 7.95
C SER A 593 -12.09 -5.68 7.51
N ARG A 594 -11.15 -5.24 8.36
CA ARG A 594 -9.69 -5.37 8.15
C ARG A 594 -9.13 -6.75 8.50
N ARG A 595 -9.96 -7.71 8.94
CA ARG A 595 -9.50 -9.04 9.36
C ARG A 595 -8.64 -9.73 8.31
N VAL A 596 -7.75 -10.60 8.76
CA VAL A 596 -7.01 -11.52 7.91
C VAL A 596 -7.98 -12.43 7.15
N THR A 597 -7.87 -12.45 5.82
CA THR A 597 -8.68 -13.29 4.92
C THR A 597 -7.84 -14.39 4.27
N ARG A 598 -8.47 -15.41 3.68
CA ARG A 598 -7.74 -16.46 2.95
C ARG A 598 -7.09 -15.89 1.70
N TYR A 599 -7.73 -14.91 1.08
CA TYR A 599 -7.13 -14.12 0.00
C TYR A 599 -5.84 -13.43 0.46
N ASP A 600 -5.84 -12.80 1.64
CA ASP A 600 -4.64 -12.16 2.15
C ASP A 600 -3.53 -13.17 2.41
N ALA A 601 -3.85 -14.32 3.03
CA ALA A 601 -2.88 -15.36 3.37
C ALA A 601 -2.15 -15.93 2.13
N VAL A 602 -2.84 -15.96 0.98
CA VAL A 602 -2.29 -16.44 -0.28
C VAL A 602 -1.46 -15.38 -1.02
N ASN A 603 -1.73 -14.09 -0.84
CA ASN A 603 -1.15 -13.02 -1.67
C ASN A 603 -0.21 -12.06 -0.93
N TYR A 604 -0.33 -11.94 0.38
CA TYR A 604 0.43 -11.02 1.21
C TYR A 604 1.17 -11.76 2.33
N LEU A 605 2.23 -11.14 2.83
CA LEU A 605 2.87 -11.60 4.06
C LEU A 605 2.13 -10.98 5.25
N ILE A 606 1.59 -11.82 6.11
CA ILE A 606 0.77 -11.39 7.26
C ILE A 606 1.59 -11.57 8.54
N PRO A 607 1.59 -10.59 9.48
CA PRO A 607 2.28 -10.78 10.74
C PRO A 607 1.61 -11.86 11.61
N ASP A 608 2.43 -12.73 12.22
CA ASP A 608 2.02 -13.73 13.24
C ASP A 608 2.34 -13.19 14.63
N PHE A 609 1.44 -13.40 15.60
CA PHE A 609 1.49 -12.84 16.96
C PHE A 609 1.42 -13.91 18.05
N LYS A 610 1.41 -15.21 17.71
CA LYS A 610 1.19 -16.29 18.70
C LYS A 610 2.35 -16.44 19.68
N ARG A 611 2.16 -15.99 20.93
CA ARG A 611 3.12 -16.22 22.03
C ARG A 611 3.26 -17.72 22.34
N PRO A 612 4.46 -18.23 22.62
CA PRO A 612 4.63 -19.57 23.19
C PRO A 612 3.87 -19.68 24.53
N THR A 613 3.31 -20.85 24.81
CA THR A 613 2.63 -21.15 26.08
C THR A 613 3.62 -20.96 27.26
N PRO A 614 3.20 -20.37 28.40
CA PRO A 614 4.06 -20.26 29.57
C PRO A 614 4.60 -21.63 29.97
N GLY A 615 5.93 -21.78 30.08
CA GLY A 615 6.60 -23.03 30.47
C GLY A 615 7.25 -23.82 29.34
N SER A 616 7.01 -23.49 28.05
CA SER A 616 7.87 -23.98 26.96
C SER A 616 9.20 -23.21 26.98
N GLU A 617 10.35 -23.89 26.95
CA GLU A 617 11.65 -23.22 26.96
C GLU A 617 11.70 -22.08 25.92
N LEU A 618 11.83 -20.84 26.42
CA LEU A 618 11.87 -19.57 25.68
C LEU A 618 13.07 -19.46 24.72
N THR A 619 13.84 -20.54 24.55
CA THR A 619 15.05 -20.59 23.74
C THR A 619 14.74 -20.68 22.24
N ASN A 620 13.52 -21.05 21.85
CA ASN A 620 13.11 -21.34 20.46
C ASN A 620 11.77 -20.71 20.02
N ALA A 621 11.29 -19.67 20.70
CA ALA A 621 10.00 -19.04 20.37
C ALA A 621 9.93 -18.59 18.90
N ALA A 622 8.84 -18.94 18.22
CA ALA A 622 8.53 -18.43 16.88
C ALA A 622 8.48 -16.90 16.92
N PRO A 623 8.94 -16.22 15.87
CA PRO A 623 8.83 -14.77 15.82
C PRO A 623 7.38 -14.30 15.95
N THR A 624 7.11 -13.40 16.89
CA THR A 624 5.80 -12.78 17.07
C THR A 624 5.92 -11.27 16.93
N ALA A 625 5.11 -10.67 16.06
CA ALA A 625 4.93 -9.22 16.05
C ALA A 625 4.25 -8.75 17.36
N ASN A 626 4.28 -7.45 17.64
CA ASN A 626 3.96 -6.91 18.96
C ASN A 626 2.52 -6.41 19.07
N ILE A 627 1.73 -7.03 19.96
CA ILE A 627 0.45 -6.52 20.44
C ILE A 627 0.68 -5.55 21.61
N ILE A 628 0.26 -4.29 21.43
CA ILE A 628 0.35 -3.21 22.40
C ILE A 628 -0.73 -3.34 23.47
N GLN A 629 -1.99 -3.38 23.05
CA GLN A 629 -3.15 -3.41 23.93
C GLN A 629 -4.39 -3.90 23.19
N PRO A 630 -5.38 -4.49 23.90
CA PRO A 630 -6.68 -4.77 23.31
C PRO A 630 -7.36 -3.50 22.80
N THR A 631 -8.16 -3.62 21.75
CA THR A 631 -8.86 -2.46 21.15
C THR A 631 -9.96 -1.85 22.02
N GLY A 632 -10.31 -2.49 23.14
CA GLY A 632 -11.38 -2.05 24.04
C GLY A 632 -12.80 -2.26 23.51
N VAL A 633 -12.98 -2.79 22.29
CA VAL A 633 -14.28 -3.10 21.68
C VAL A 633 -14.57 -4.60 21.58
N GLY A 634 -13.80 -5.41 22.33
CA GLY A 634 -13.98 -6.86 22.43
C GLY A 634 -13.52 -7.66 21.21
N VAL A 635 -12.88 -7.04 20.21
CA VAL A 635 -12.31 -7.73 19.03
C VAL A 635 -10.99 -7.10 18.60
N GLY A 636 -9.98 -7.93 18.42
CA GLY A 636 -8.67 -7.53 17.91
C GLY A 636 -7.84 -6.75 18.91
N ASP A 637 -6.59 -6.52 18.52
CA ASP A 637 -5.59 -5.85 19.33
C ASP A 637 -4.88 -4.75 18.53
N TYR A 638 -4.43 -3.69 19.18
CA TYR A 638 -3.51 -2.74 18.57
C TYR A 638 -2.12 -3.32 18.52
N TYR A 639 -1.42 -3.13 17.40
CA TYR A 639 -0.07 -3.62 17.20
C TYR A 639 0.83 -2.55 16.59
N ARG A 640 2.15 -2.78 16.67
CA ARG A 640 3.17 -1.86 16.16
C ARG A 640 4.13 -2.51 15.17
N LEU A 641 4.41 -1.78 14.09
CA LEU A 641 5.40 -2.13 13.07
C LEU A 641 6.53 -1.11 13.04
N PHE A 642 7.78 -1.58 12.91
CA PHE A 642 8.90 -0.70 12.61
C PHE A 642 8.78 -0.21 11.16
N ALA A 643 8.55 1.09 11.00
CA ALA A 643 8.22 1.70 9.72
C ALA A 643 8.44 3.21 9.83
N PRO A 644 9.68 3.70 9.74
CA PRO A 644 9.98 5.09 10.02
C PRO A 644 9.41 6.03 8.93
N LEU A 645 8.87 7.18 9.34
CA LEU A 645 8.25 8.19 8.48
C LEU A 645 9.13 9.44 8.34
N VAL A 646 9.51 10.10 9.44
CA VAL A 646 10.31 11.34 9.43
C VAL A 646 11.52 11.22 10.36
N GLY A 647 12.67 11.72 9.94
CA GLY A 647 13.91 11.71 10.73
C GLY A 647 15.15 12.10 9.93
N THR A 648 16.20 12.57 10.61
CA THR A 648 17.40 13.19 10.01
C THR A 648 18.17 12.31 9.02
N ASN A 649 18.02 10.99 9.08
CA ASN A 649 18.69 10.01 8.23
C ASN A 649 17.73 9.30 7.26
N LEU A 650 16.53 9.82 7.08
CA LEU A 650 15.49 9.27 6.21
C LEU A 650 15.36 10.12 4.94
N LEU A 651 14.58 9.63 3.97
CA LEU A 651 14.27 10.41 2.77
C LEU A 651 13.54 11.72 3.11
N TYR A 652 12.79 11.71 4.21
CA TYR A 652 11.99 12.82 4.69
C TYR A 652 12.52 13.25 6.06
N SER A 653 13.32 14.31 6.06
CA SER A 653 14.06 14.78 7.23
C SER A 653 13.20 15.60 8.18
N THR A 654 12.23 16.35 7.62
CA THR A 654 11.35 17.24 8.36
C THR A 654 9.90 17.11 7.90
N ASN A 655 8.94 17.53 8.73
CA ASN A 655 7.52 17.55 8.34
C ASN A 655 7.27 18.47 7.13
N ALA A 656 8.07 19.53 6.96
CA ALA A 656 7.99 20.44 5.81
C ALA A 656 8.40 19.75 4.49
N GLU A 657 9.36 18.82 4.52
CA GLU A 657 9.71 18.02 3.34
C GLU A 657 8.59 17.05 2.96
N VAL A 658 7.86 16.52 3.95
CA VAL A 658 6.66 15.70 3.71
C VAL A 658 5.57 16.55 3.05
N GLU A 659 5.36 17.79 3.51
CA GLU A 659 4.43 18.73 2.88
C GLU A 659 4.80 19.03 1.42
N ASP A 660 6.08 19.28 1.13
CA ASP A 660 6.55 19.48 -0.25
C ASP A 660 6.28 18.25 -1.14
N ILE A 661 6.43 17.03 -0.61
CA ILE A 661 6.08 15.81 -1.35
C ILE A 661 4.58 15.72 -1.60
N VAL A 662 3.74 16.06 -0.62
CA VAL A 662 2.28 16.09 -0.80
C VAL A 662 1.90 17.12 -1.87
N ILE A 663 2.50 18.32 -1.85
CA ILE A 663 2.29 19.36 -2.87
C ILE A 663 2.73 18.87 -4.24
N ARG A 664 3.92 18.28 -4.35
CA ARG A 664 4.42 17.70 -5.61
C ARG A 664 3.50 16.61 -6.11
N TYR A 665 3.05 15.71 -5.23
CA TYR A 665 2.11 14.65 -5.55
C TYR A 665 0.74 15.20 -5.98
N MET A 666 0.27 16.30 -5.41
CA MET A 666 -0.99 16.93 -5.83
C MET A 666 -0.86 17.66 -7.16
N SER A 667 0.21 18.44 -7.35
CA SER A 667 0.53 19.11 -8.62
C SER A 667 0.61 18.10 -9.77
N ALA A 668 1.25 16.99 -9.48
CA ALA A 668 1.35 15.79 -10.28
C ALA A 668 0.01 15.20 -10.74
N ASN A 669 -1.00 15.23 -9.87
CA ASN A 669 -2.35 14.77 -10.17
C ASN A 669 -3.24 15.89 -10.75
N GLY A 670 -2.67 17.07 -11.04
CA GLY A 670 -3.39 18.25 -11.53
C GLY A 670 -4.17 17.99 -12.82
N ASP A 671 -3.65 17.18 -13.74
CA ASP A 671 -4.36 16.84 -14.98
C ASP A 671 -5.60 15.98 -14.72
N ALA A 672 -5.53 15.08 -13.73
CA ALA A 672 -6.68 14.28 -13.31
C ALA A 672 -7.76 15.13 -12.60
N ILE A 673 -7.35 16.18 -11.87
CA ILE A 673 -8.24 17.17 -11.25
C ILE A 673 -8.93 18.02 -12.33
N LYS A 674 -8.16 18.54 -13.30
CA LYS A 674 -8.70 19.31 -14.44
C LYS A 674 -9.65 18.49 -15.29
N ALA A 675 -9.33 17.21 -15.55
CA ALA A 675 -10.20 16.31 -16.29
C ALA A 675 -11.58 16.16 -15.62
N TYR A 676 -11.63 16.11 -14.30
CA TYR A 676 -12.89 16.08 -13.56
C TYR A 676 -13.66 17.42 -13.66
N LEU A 677 -12.98 18.55 -13.44
CA LEU A 677 -13.59 19.89 -13.53
C LEU A 677 -14.16 20.15 -14.94
N LYS A 678 -13.40 19.80 -15.98
CA LYS A 678 -13.86 19.80 -17.37
C LYS A 678 -15.11 18.96 -17.55
N ALA A 679 -15.11 17.73 -17.03
CA ALA A 679 -16.24 16.83 -17.17
C ALA A 679 -17.50 17.36 -16.45
N LEU A 680 -17.34 18.09 -15.34
CA LEU A 680 -18.45 18.81 -14.68
C LEU A 680 -18.93 20.01 -15.50
N LEU A 681 -18.02 20.78 -16.12
CA LEU A 681 -18.39 21.87 -17.01
C LEU A 681 -19.18 21.38 -18.23
N ASP A 682 -18.75 20.27 -18.84
CA ASP A 682 -19.44 19.64 -19.97
C ASP A 682 -20.88 19.29 -19.58
N VAL A 683 -21.09 18.67 -18.41
CA VAL A 683 -22.42 18.38 -17.86
C VAL A 683 -23.22 19.67 -17.62
N GLY A 684 -22.61 20.67 -16.99
CA GLY A 684 -23.25 21.96 -16.70
C GLY A 684 -23.71 22.67 -17.97
N ASN A 685 -22.89 22.70 -19.02
CA ASN A 685 -23.25 23.31 -20.30
C ASN A 685 -24.37 22.57 -21.02
N VAL A 686 -24.40 21.23 -20.95
CA VAL A 686 -25.50 20.45 -21.52
C VAL A 686 -26.81 20.77 -20.80
N ILE A 687 -26.81 20.85 -19.46
CA ILE A 687 -27.99 21.23 -18.68
C ILE A 687 -28.42 22.66 -19.00
N PHE A 688 -27.47 23.58 -19.11
CA PHE A 688 -27.75 24.99 -19.42
C PHE A 688 -28.50 25.16 -20.75
N ASN A 689 -28.14 24.34 -21.75
CA ASN A 689 -28.73 24.37 -23.09
C ASN A 689 -30.06 23.59 -23.21
N LEU A 690 -30.59 23.02 -22.12
CA LEU A 690 -31.91 22.38 -22.14
C LEU A 690 -33.02 23.44 -22.31
N PRO A 691 -34.08 23.14 -23.10
CA PRO A 691 -35.18 24.07 -23.32
C PRO A 691 -35.84 24.47 -22.00
N ALA A 692 -36.07 25.77 -21.82
CA ALA A 692 -36.75 26.31 -20.64
C ALA A 692 -38.24 25.94 -20.64
N SER A 693 -38.83 25.75 -19.46
CA SER A 693 -40.28 25.53 -19.33
C SER A 693 -41.07 26.71 -19.90
N PRO A 694 -42.11 26.47 -20.73
CA PRO A 694 -42.98 27.52 -21.23
C PRO A 694 -43.60 28.33 -20.07
N GLY A 695 -43.47 29.65 -20.09
CA GLY A 695 -44.15 30.56 -19.15
C GLY A 695 -43.42 30.87 -17.83
N SER A 696 -42.19 30.40 -17.60
CA SER A 696 -41.37 30.80 -16.45
C SER A 696 -40.45 31.98 -16.79
N THR A 697 -40.44 33.04 -15.97
CA THR A 697 -39.46 34.14 -16.04
C THR A 697 -38.07 33.75 -15.52
N ILE A 698 -37.94 32.58 -14.88
CA ILE A 698 -36.70 32.06 -14.29
C ILE A 698 -36.25 30.83 -15.08
N ASN A 699 -35.02 30.87 -15.60
CA ASN A 699 -34.38 29.72 -16.24
C ASN A 699 -33.82 28.77 -15.15
N VAL A 700 -34.66 27.85 -14.68
CA VAL A 700 -34.32 26.85 -13.66
C VAL A 700 -33.15 25.96 -14.11
N ASN A 701 -33.05 25.63 -15.41
CA ASN A 701 -31.96 24.86 -15.96
C ASN A 701 -30.61 25.61 -15.85
N ALA A 702 -30.61 26.92 -16.08
CA ALA A 702 -29.42 27.75 -15.89
C ALA A 702 -28.97 27.82 -14.41
N GLN A 703 -29.91 27.82 -13.46
CA GLN A 703 -29.58 27.76 -12.03
C GLN A 703 -29.03 26.38 -11.64
N ALA A 704 -29.63 25.29 -12.12
CA ALA A 704 -29.14 23.94 -11.90
C ALA A 704 -27.75 23.73 -12.51
N ALA A 705 -27.51 24.19 -13.73
CA ALA A 705 -26.20 24.17 -14.38
C ALA A 705 -25.13 24.90 -13.56
N LYS A 706 -25.44 26.11 -13.09
CA LYS A 706 -24.54 26.92 -12.25
C LYS A 706 -24.30 26.32 -10.86
N SER A 707 -25.18 25.45 -10.37
CA SER A 707 -24.96 24.71 -9.11
C SER A 707 -23.98 23.54 -9.24
N ILE A 708 -23.76 23.03 -10.46
CA ILE A 708 -22.75 22.00 -10.75
C ILE A 708 -21.41 22.66 -11.03
N HIS A 709 -21.41 23.67 -11.91
CA HIS A 709 -20.20 24.38 -12.31
C HIS A 709 -20.50 25.86 -12.51
N ALA A 710 -19.83 26.75 -11.78
CA ALA A 710 -20.09 28.20 -11.83
C ALA A 710 -19.94 28.81 -13.23
N ASN A 711 -18.98 28.36 -14.05
CA ASN A 711 -18.79 28.84 -15.42
C ASN A 711 -19.79 28.27 -16.45
N ALA A 712 -20.77 27.46 -16.06
CA ALA A 712 -21.74 26.89 -17.00
C ALA A 712 -22.60 28.01 -17.62
N ASN A 713 -22.51 28.16 -18.94
CA ASN A 713 -23.25 29.17 -19.72
C ASN A 713 -23.63 28.68 -21.13
N GLY A 714 -23.46 27.39 -21.42
CA GLY A 714 -23.79 26.79 -22.70
C GLY A 714 -22.66 26.79 -23.74
N SER A 715 -21.57 27.53 -23.53
CA SER A 715 -20.44 27.62 -24.47
C SER A 715 -19.06 27.83 -23.82
N SER A 716 -18.98 27.93 -22.50
CA SER A 716 -17.74 28.25 -21.78
C SER A 716 -16.63 27.26 -22.08
N THR A 717 -15.45 27.81 -22.38
CA THR A 717 -14.19 27.06 -22.54
C THR A 717 -13.34 27.05 -21.28
N ASN A 718 -13.71 27.84 -20.26
CA ASN A 718 -12.95 27.87 -19.01
C ASN A 718 -13.40 26.75 -18.07
N GLU A 719 -12.66 25.64 -18.12
CA GLU A 719 -12.83 24.43 -17.33
C GLU A 719 -12.51 24.61 -15.84
N VAL A 720 -11.87 25.71 -15.45
CA VAL A 720 -11.52 25.98 -14.07
C VAL A 720 -12.54 26.95 -13.47
N PRO A 721 -13.30 26.54 -12.44
CA PRO A 721 -14.27 27.42 -11.78
C PRO A 721 -13.55 28.54 -10.99
N PRO A 722 -14.22 29.68 -10.75
CA PRO A 722 -13.70 30.74 -9.90
C PRO A 722 -13.40 30.23 -8.49
N ASP A 723 -12.41 30.84 -7.85
CA ASP A 723 -12.04 30.52 -6.47
C ASP A 723 -13.15 30.93 -5.48
N LEU A 724 -13.22 30.18 -4.37
CA LEU A 724 -14.06 30.57 -3.23
C LEU A 724 -13.44 31.77 -2.51
N GLU A 725 -14.20 32.85 -2.40
CA GLU A 725 -13.81 34.06 -1.66
C GLU A 725 -14.77 34.26 -0.48
N SER A 726 -14.30 33.93 0.74
CA SER A 726 -14.91 34.43 1.99
C SER A 726 -13.84 34.40 3.10
N PRO A 727 -13.54 35.53 3.77
CA PRO A 727 -12.60 35.56 4.89
C PRO A 727 -13.18 34.97 6.18
N ASP A 728 -14.49 34.72 6.23
CA ASP A 728 -15.18 34.14 7.38
C ASP A 728 -15.67 32.71 7.05
N PRO A 729 -15.18 31.67 7.74
CA PRO A 729 -15.61 30.29 7.54
C PRO A 729 -17.05 30.01 8.01
N LEU A 730 -17.71 30.95 8.72
CA LEU A 730 -19.06 30.83 9.27
C LEU A 730 -20.10 31.74 8.59
N SER A 731 -19.68 32.65 7.71
CA SER A 731 -20.59 33.56 7.00
C SER A 731 -21.18 32.92 5.74
N GLU A 732 -22.47 32.61 5.76
CA GLU A 732 -23.21 32.16 4.57
C GLU A 732 -23.41 33.28 3.52
N VAL A 733 -23.24 34.55 3.93
CA VAL A 733 -23.56 35.73 3.11
C VAL A 733 -22.42 36.07 2.13
N GLY A 734 -21.18 35.64 2.41
CA GLY A 734 -19.99 35.97 1.62
C GLY A 734 -19.52 34.91 0.63
N CYS A 735 -19.96 33.65 0.74
CA CYS A 735 -19.52 32.57 -0.14
C CYS A 735 -20.22 32.64 -1.52
N ASN A 736 -19.65 33.46 -2.40
CA ASN A 736 -20.21 33.80 -3.72
C ASN A 736 -20.46 32.60 -4.65
N TYR A 737 -19.85 31.44 -4.41
CA TYR A 737 -19.99 30.26 -5.27
C TYR A 737 -20.42 29.03 -4.47
N LYS A 738 -21.70 28.65 -4.63
CA LYS A 738 -22.31 27.48 -3.96
C LYS A 738 -22.04 26.16 -4.69
N ASP A 739 -21.41 26.19 -5.86
CA ASP A 739 -21.36 25.06 -6.80
C ASP A 739 -20.36 23.97 -6.42
N MET A 740 -20.59 22.77 -6.95
CA MET A 740 -19.77 21.59 -6.65
C MET A 740 -18.34 21.73 -7.18
N ALA A 741 -18.16 22.26 -8.39
CA ALA A 741 -16.85 22.39 -9.02
C ALA A 741 -15.95 23.36 -8.25
N SER A 742 -16.45 24.54 -7.83
CA SER A 742 -15.66 25.50 -7.04
C SER A 742 -15.19 24.94 -5.70
N LYS A 743 -16.05 24.16 -5.01
CA LYS A 743 -15.68 23.47 -3.76
C LYS A 743 -14.61 22.41 -3.97
N PHE A 744 -14.73 21.62 -5.03
CA PHE A 744 -13.74 20.62 -5.41
C PHE A 744 -12.41 21.27 -5.79
N ASN A 745 -12.45 22.33 -6.61
CA ASN A 745 -11.28 23.09 -7.01
C ASN A 745 -10.56 23.66 -5.78
N HIS A 746 -11.29 24.31 -4.86
CA HIS A 746 -10.69 24.84 -3.63
C HIS A 746 -10.05 23.76 -2.75
N PHE A 747 -10.69 22.60 -2.59
CA PHE A 747 -10.17 21.49 -1.80
C PHE A 747 -8.83 20.95 -2.33
N PHE A 748 -8.69 20.85 -3.66
CA PHE A 748 -7.47 20.35 -4.32
C PHE A 748 -6.49 21.44 -4.76
N ASN A 749 -6.78 22.71 -4.49
CA ASN A 749 -5.93 23.82 -4.90
C ASN A 749 -4.65 23.87 -4.05
N ILE A 750 -3.52 23.53 -4.66
CA ILE A 750 -2.20 23.49 -4.00
C ILE A 750 -1.69 24.86 -3.53
N THR A 751 -2.24 25.96 -4.02
CA THR A 751 -1.78 27.33 -3.66
C THR A 751 -2.43 27.88 -2.39
N ARG A 752 -3.38 27.14 -1.80
CA ARG A 752 -4.17 27.60 -0.64
C ARG A 752 -3.87 26.75 0.59
N SER A 753 -3.67 27.42 1.72
CA SER A 753 -3.49 26.81 3.04
C SER A 753 -4.59 27.19 4.05
N THR A 754 -5.43 28.16 3.70
CA THR A 754 -6.49 28.68 4.58
C THR A 754 -7.85 28.07 4.24
N THR A 755 -8.66 27.84 5.28
CA THR A 755 -10.04 27.39 5.13
C THR A 755 -10.89 28.52 4.57
N ALA A 756 -11.59 28.28 3.45
CA ALA A 756 -12.60 29.19 2.92
C ALA A 756 -13.95 28.48 2.83
N CYS A 757 -15.04 29.18 3.18
CA CYS A 757 -16.39 28.63 3.10
C CYS A 757 -16.58 27.28 3.83
N GLY A 758 -15.87 27.09 4.95
CA GLY A 758 -15.90 25.86 5.75
C GLY A 758 -15.20 24.65 5.11
N ILE A 759 -14.45 24.83 4.01
CA ILE A 759 -13.69 23.77 3.35
C ILE A 759 -12.20 23.93 3.66
N VAL A 760 -11.61 22.91 4.26
CA VAL A 760 -10.17 22.85 4.55
C VAL A 760 -9.45 22.27 3.33
N PRO A 761 -8.45 22.95 2.73
CA PRO A 761 -7.66 22.40 1.64
C PRO A 761 -6.95 21.09 2.02
N LEU A 762 -6.78 20.18 1.06
CA LEU A 762 -6.17 18.87 1.29
C LEU A 762 -4.72 18.97 1.79
N THR A 763 -3.94 19.93 1.31
CA THR A 763 -2.57 20.20 1.76
C THR A 763 -2.52 20.47 3.27
N ALA A 764 -3.35 21.40 3.75
CA ALA A 764 -3.47 21.73 5.17
C ALA A 764 -3.96 20.55 6.00
N LEU A 765 -4.93 19.77 5.47
CA LEU A 765 -5.43 18.56 6.13
C LEU A 765 -4.32 17.50 6.28
N MET A 766 -3.48 17.32 5.26
CA MET A 766 -2.37 16.38 5.30
C MET A 766 -1.28 16.78 6.29
N VAL A 767 -0.94 18.06 6.38
CA VAL A 767 0.01 18.56 7.38
C VAL A 767 -0.49 18.24 8.79
N GLU A 768 -1.76 18.57 9.09
CA GLU A 768 -2.38 18.24 10.39
C GLU A 768 -2.34 16.72 10.68
N TYR A 769 -2.58 15.91 9.65
CA TYR A 769 -2.54 14.46 9.76
C TYR A 769 -1.13 13.93 10.10
N ILE A 770 -0.10 14.38 9.37
CA ILE A 770 1.29 13.96 9.56
C ILE A 770 1.82 14.40 10.92
N ASP A 771 1.55 15.66 11.31
CA ASP A 771 1.96 16.19 12.62
C ASP A 771 1.43 15.33 13.76
N LYS A 772 0.14 14.93 13.70
CA LYS A 772 -0.45 14.04 14.69
C LYS A 772 0.20 12.65 14.68
N LYS A 773 0.48 12.09 13.51
CA LYS A 773 1.10 10.76 13.39
C LYS A 773 2.53 10.74 13.90
N ASN A 774 3.23 11.87 13.90
CA ASN A 774 4.58 11.97 14.43
C ASN A 774 4.65 12.08 15.97
N LEU A 775 3.52 12.31 16.66
CA LEU A 775 3.46 12.31 18.12
C LEU A 775 3.67 10.91 18.73
N ASN A 776 4.09 10.86 20.00
CA ASN A 776 4.18 9.63 20.82
C ASN A 776 4.94 8.45 20.17
N GLY A 777 6.00 8.74 19.41
CA GLY A 777 6.84 7.72 18.77
C GLY A 777 6.31 7.18 17.44
N GLY A 778 5.24 7.76 16.88
CA GLY A 778 4.69 7.39 15.57
C GLY A 778 5.57 7.80 14.38
N GLY A 779 6.60 8.63 14.59
CA GLY A 779 7.65 8.90 13.61
C GLY A 779 8.48 7.66 13.24
N LEU A 780 8.74 6.75 14.19
CA LEU A 780 9.54 5.53 13.96
C LEU A 780 8.68 4.28 13.71
N TYR A 781 7.44 4.27 14.21
CA TYR A 781 6.59 3.09 14.19
C TYR A 781 5.20 3.40 13.64
N TYR A 782 4.67 2.48 12.86
CA TYR A 782 3.27 2.50 12.44
C TYR A 782 2.41 1.70 13.44
N THR A 783 1.25 2.23 13.81
CA THR A 783 0.32 1.66 14.80
C THR A 783 -1.05 1.46 14.18
N THR A 784 -1.64 0.27 14.33
CA THR A 784 -3.01 0.01 13.87
C THR A 784 -3.61 -1.24 14.53
N SER A 785 -4.86 -1.56 14.22
CA SER A 785 -5.58 -2.74 14.75
C SER A 785 -5.31 -4.00 13.93
N TYR A 786 -5.14 -5.13 14.61
CA TYR A 786 -5.00 -6.46 14.05
C TYR A 786 -6.12 -7.38 14.54
N TYR A 787 -6.66 -8.19 13.63
CA TYR A 787 -7.59 -9.26 13.97
C TYR A 787 -7.44 -10.42 12.99
N ASN A 788 -7.15 -11.62 13.51
CA ASN A 788 -7.01 -12.82 12.70
C ASN A 788 -7.96 -13.93 13.20
N PRO A 789 -9.03 -14.22 12.44
CA PRO A 789 -9.94 -15.32 12.73
C PRO A 789 -9.48 -16.66 12.14
N LEU A 790 -8.45 -16.67 11.28
CA LEU A 790 -7.98 -17.89 10.62
C LEU A 790 -7.05 -18.72 11.52
N PRO A 791 -7.02 -20.05 11.33
CA PRO A 791 -6.00 -20.90 11.94
C PRO A 791 -4.57 -20.47 11.57
N VAL A 792 -3.63 -20.59 12.51
CA VAL A 792 -2.24 -20.08 12.38
C VAL A 792 -1.38 -20.88 11.38
N ASP A 793 -1.84 -22.06 10.99
CA ASP A 793 -1.25 -22.89 9.95
C ASP A 793 -1.58 -22.41 8.52
N THR A 794 -2.59 -21.56 8.35
CA THR A 794 -2.93 -21.00 7.02
C THR A 794 -2.08 -19.81 6.62
N ILE A 795 -1.37 -19.18 7.57
CA ILE A 795 -0.53 -18.00 7.31
C ILE A 795 0.93 -18.38 7.09
N MET A 796 1.55 -17.73 6.09
CA MET A 796 2.96 -17.93 5.79
C MET A 796 3.87 -17.32 6.84
N THR A 797 5.06 -17.89 6.98
CA THR A 797 6.03 -17.46 7.99
C THR A 797 6.97 -16.42 7.41
N ALA A 798 7.10 -15.31 8.12
CA ALA A 798 8.05 -14.25 7.81
C ALA A 798 9.36 -14.39 8.57
N TYR A 799 10.41 -13.71 8.12
CA TYR A 799 11.63 -13.58 8.91
C TYR A 799 11.47 -12.47 9.94
N TYR A 800 11.72 -12.78 11.21
CA TYR A 800 11.71 -11.77 12.25
C TYR A 800 12.65 -12.17 13.40
N PRO A 801 13.47 -11.23 13.91
CA PRO A 801 14.49 -11.53 14.89
C PRO A 801 13.88 -11.81 16.27
N GLY A 802 14.33 -12.87 16.95
CA GLY A 802 13.95 -13.17 18.33
C GLY A 802 14.60 -12.24 19.37
N PRO A 803 14.20 -12.29 20.66
CA PRO A 803 14.54 -11.31 21.69
C PRO A 803 16.03 -10.96 21.81
N ARG A 804 16.90 -11.93 21.55
CA ARG A 804 18.36 -11.73 21.60
C ARG A 804 18.96 -11.00 20.38
N HIS A 805 18.17 -10.68 19.36
CA HIS A 805 18.62 -10.15 18.07
C HIS A 805 17.94 -8.83 17.65
N GLY A 806 17.33 -8.10 18.60
CA GLY A 806 16.67 -6.81 18.36
C GLY A 806 15.18 -6.77 18.69
N THR A 807 14.65 -7.71 19.48
CA THR A 807 13.33 -7.57 20.10
C THR A 807 13.50 -7.41 21.61
N GLY A 808 12.95 -6.34 22.20
CA GLY A 808 13.15 -6.08 23.63
C GLY A 808 12.62 -7.22 24.52
N PHE A 809 13.25 -7.42 25.69
CA PHE A 809 12.79 -8.36 26.74
C PHE A 809 11.70 -7.77 27.66
N ASP A 810 11.49 -6.46 27.60
CA ASP A 810 10.46 -5.71 28.32
C ASP A 810 9.05 -6.12 27.87
N ALA A 811 8.04 -6.04 28.76
CA ALA A 811 6.61 -6.12 28.45
C ALA A 811 6.17 -5.29 27.22
N SER A 812 6.97 -4.30 26.81
CA SER A 812 6.81 -3.54 25.58
C SER A 812 7.18 -4.26 24.29
N ASN A 813 7.93 -5.38 24.28
CA ASN A 813 8.29 -6.24 23.13
C ASN A 813 8.51 -5.51 21.79
N THR A 814 9.09 -4.31 21.83
CA THR A 814 9.31 -3.49 20.63
C THR A 814 10.48 -4.05 19.83
N THR A 815 10.37 -4.03 18.49
CA THR A 815 11.56 -4.20 17.63
C THR A 815 12.41 -2.97 17.78
N VAL A 816 13.42 -3.07 18.63
CA VAL A 816 14.43 -2.03 18.80
C VAL A 816 15.55 -2.34 17.85
N ASN A 817 16.17 -1.29 17.31
CA ASN A 817 17.39 -1.48 16.56
C ASN A 817 18.43 -2.23 17.42
N PRO A 818 18.97 -3.38 16.96
CA PRO A 818 19.94 -4.15 17.75
C PRO A 818 21.26 -3.40 17.99
N ILE A 819 21.54 -2.32 17.25
CA ILE A 819 22.71 -1.45 17.44
C ILE A 819 22.45 -0.42 18.56
N GLY A 820 21.19 -0.12 18.87
CA GLY A 820 20.76 0.90 19.84
C GLY A 820 20.62 0.43 21.29
N ALA A 821 20.75 -0.86 21.57
CA ALA A 821 20.55 -1.42 22.90
C ALA A 821 21.80 -1.23 23.79
N ALA A 822 22.12 0.02 24.13
CA ALA A 822 23.12 0.33 25.11
C ALA A 822 22.60 -0.01 26.53
N GLY A 823 23.17 -1.03 27.18
CA GLY A 823 23.15 -1.11 28.65
C GLY A 823 22.44 -2.28 29.34
N THR A 824 22.00 -3.34 28.65
CA THR A 824 21.47 -4.54 29.35
C THR A 824 22.35 -5.77 29.12
N THR A 825 22.72 -6.42 30.23
CA THR A 825 23.42 -7.71 30.33
C THR A 825 22.61 -8.89 29.73
N GLU A 826 21.43 -8.62 29.17
CA GLU A 826 20.45 -9.60 28.68
C GLU A 826 20.63 -9.99 27.21
N TYR A 827 21.38 -9.20 26.42
CA TYR A 827 21.72 -9.55 25.05
C TYR A 827 22.96 -10.43 25.02
N SER A 828 22.75 -11.75 24.94
CA SER A 828 23.83 -12.73 24.83
C SER A 828 24.62 -12.54 23.52
N SER A 829 25.75 -11.85 23.62
CA SER A 829 26.81 -11.78 22.59
C SER A 829 27.58 -13.10 22.42
N HIS A 830 27.29 -14.10 23.28
CA HIS A 830 28.00 -15.37 23.41
C HIS A 830 27.43 -16.54 22.60
N ARG A 831 26.20 -16.45 22.06
CA ARG A 831 25.68 -17.44 21.09
C ARG A 831 25.38 -16.79 19.75
N ASN A 832 26.28 -17.07 18.80
CA ASN A 832 26.10 -17.12 17.36
C ASN A 832 25.21 -16.02 16.74
N TYR A 833 25.88 -15.03 16.16
CA TYR A 833 25.39 -14.21 15.03
C TYR A 833 24.90 -15.07 13.82
N TYR A 834 24.94 -16.41 13.91
CA TYR A 834 24.40 -17.39 12.95
C TYR A 834 22.97 -17.89 13.21
N SER A 835 22.28 -17.50 14.27
CA SER A 835 20.94 -18.04 14.51
C SER A 835 19.85 -17.17 13.87
N THR A 836 19.85 -17.04 12.54
CA THR A 836 18.55 -17.01 11.86
C THR A 836 17.94 -18.37 12.07
N LYS A 837 17.19 -18.56 13.15
CA LYS A 837 16.34 -19.73 13.23
C LYS A 837 15.39 -19.62 12.06
N PHE A 838 15.66 -20.45 11.05
CA PHE A 838 14.65 -20.89 10.12
C PHE A 838 13.40 -21.16 10.95
N VAL A 839 12.28 -20.70 10.40
CA VAL A 839 10.92 -21.06 10.74
C VAL A 839 10.90 -22.36 11.56
N PRO A 840 10.28 -22.39 12.75
CA PRO A 840 10.32 -23.57 13.60
C PRO A 840 10.06 -24.82 12.77
N LEU A 841 11.02 -25.74 12.85
CA LEU A 841 11.05 -27.00 12.12
C LEU A 841 9.73 -27.78 12.30
N SER A 842 8.93 -27.50 13.32
CA SER A 842 7.59 -28.06 13.51
C SER A 842 6.52 -27.58 12.50
N LYS A 843 6.69 -26.45 11.81
CA LYS A 843 5.86 -26.04 10.65
C LYS A 843 6.39 -26.61 9.31
N VAL A 844 7.58 -27.20 9.34
CA VAL A 844 8.33 -27.67 8.15
C VAL A 844 8.51 -29.20 8.15
N MET A 845 8.39 -29.85 9.32
CA MET A 845 8.50 -31.28 9.56
C MET A 845 7.19 -31.80 10.14
N THR A 846 6.14 -31.84 9.33
CA THR A 846 5.12 -32.89 9.50
C THR A 846 5.70 -34.17 8.89
N THR A 847 5.60 -35.27 9.63
CA THR A 847 6.36 -36.52 9.45
C THR A 847 5.88 -37.43 8.31
N SER A 848 5.51 -36.88 7.15
CA SER A 848 4.92 -37.71 6.09
C SER A 848 4.97 -37.05 4.71
N ASN A 849 6.06 -37.19 3.94
CA ASN A 849 6.14 -36.84 2.49
C ASN A 849 5.55 -35.47 2.05
N ASP A 850 5.24 -34.58 2.98
CA ASP A 850 4.32 -33.47 2.82
C ASP A 850 5.04 -32.15 2.57
N TYR A 851 6.38 -32.15 2.59
CA TYR A 851 7.18 -30.99 2.25
C TYR A 851 6.81 -30.41 0.87
N ALA A 852 6.36 -31.28 -0.06
CA ALA A 852 5.88 -30.90 -1.38
C ALA A 852 4.45 -30.31 -1.39
N ASN A 853 3.65 -30.57 -0.36
CA ASN A 853 2.23 -30.21 -0.26
C ASN A 853 1.99 -28.91 0.54
N TRP A 854 2.88 -28.57 1.49
CA TRP A 854 2.71 -27.42 2.40
C TRP A 854 3.54 -26.19 2.02
N VAL A 855 4.57 -26.36 1.19
CA VAL A 855 5.04 -25.26 0.35
C VAL A 855 3.94 -25.10 -0.69
N TYR A 856 3.12 -24.05 -0.56
CA TYR A 856 2.23 -23.63 -1.65
C TYR A 856 3.10 -23.56 -2.90
N ARG A 857 3.05 -24.59 -3.75
CA ARG A 857 3.59 -24.50 -5.09
C ARG A 857 2.77 -23.39 -5.72
N GLU A 858 3.43 -22.30 -6.08
CA GLU A 858 2.82 -21.38 -7.03
C GLU A 858 2.50 -22.23 -8.27
N SER A 859 1.21 -22.54 -8.43
CA SER A 859 0.71 -23.31 -9.57
C SER A 859 0.84 -22.51 -10.87
N ASP A 860 1.12 -21.21 -10.75
CA ASP A 860 1.53 -20.35 -11.86
C ASP A 860 2.99 -20.61 -12.20
N THR A 861 3.22 -21.65 -13.00
CA THR A 861 4.50 -21.87 -13.67
C THR A 861 4.64 -21.00 -14.93
N LYS A 862 3.63 -20.20 -15.26
CA LYS A 862 3.64 -19.30 -16.42
C LYS A 862 4.22 -17.95 -16.00
N VAL A 863 5.30 -17.54 -16.66
CA VAL A 863 5.77 -16.15 -16.61
C VAL A 863 4.64 -15.27 -17.13
N PRO A 864 4.23 -14.21 -16.40
CA PRO A 864 3.21 -13.28 -16.87
C PRO A 864 3.52 -12.78 -18.29
N GLU A 865 2.50 -12.64 -19.13
CA GLU A 865 2.69 -12.25 -20.53
C GLU A 865 3.36 -10.87 -20.68
N ASP A 866 3.16 -9.99 -19.69
CA ASP A 866 3.82 -8.69 -19.59
C ASP A 866 5.32 -8.77 -19.20
N MET A 867 5.85 -9.98 -19.00
CA MET A 867 7.23 -10.26 -18.58
C MET A 867 7.94 -11.34 -19.40
N ALA A 868 7.49 -11.59 -20.64
CA ALA A 868 7.99 -12.67 -21.50
C ALA A 868 9.52 -12.64 -21.76
N THR A 869 10.19 -11.50 -21.56
CA THR A 869 11.66 -11.38 -21.60
C THR A 869 12.18 -10.60 -20.38
N LEU A 870 12.60 -11.30 -19.34
CA LEU A 870 13.25 -10.69 -18.16
C LEU A 870 14.74 -10.45 -18.45
N ASN A 871 15.15 -9.18 -18.56
CA ASN A 871 16.55 -8.79 -18.60
C ASN A 871 16.99 -8.29 -17.22
N ILE A 872 17.82 -9.06 -16.53
CA ILE A 872 18.29 -8.71 -15.18
C ILE A 872 19.28 -7.54 -15.29
N GLN A 873 19.00 -6.43 -14.61
CA GLN A 873 19.76 -5.19 -14.77
C GLN A 873 20.86 -4.99 -13.72
N ASN A 874 20.75 -5.63 -12.56
CA ASN A 874 21.67 -5.43 -11.42
C ASN A 874 22.63 -6.62 -11.17
N LEU A 875 23.20 -7.16 -12.25
CA LEU A 875 24.21 -8.21 -12.14
C LEU A 875 25.45 -7.73 -11.36
N ILE A 876 26.20 -8.65 -10.75
CA ILE A 876 27.47 -8.31 -10.09
C ILE A 876 28.40 -7.68 -11.13
N LYS A 877 29.03 -6.56 -10.77
CA LYS A 877 30.00 -5.90 -11.64
C LYS A 877 31.16 -6.85 -11.93
N ALA A 878 31.31 -7.24 -13.20
CA ALA A 878 32.47 -7.97 -13.67
C ALA A 878 33.70 -7.05 -13.54
N ASP A 879 34.58 -7.35 -12.59
CA ASP A 879 35.85 -6.66 -12.42
C ASP A 879 36.96 -7.57 -12.94
N SER A 880 37.82 -7.05 -13.82
CA SER A 880 39.00 -7.76 -14.36
C SER A 880 39.98 -8.19 -13.28
N THR A 881 39.91 -7.60 -12.08
CA THR A 881 40.70 -8.00 -10.89
C THR A 881 40.02 -9.06 -10.02
N SER A 882 38.71 -9.26 -10.15
CA SER A 882 37.95 -10.23 -9.33
C SER A 882 38.04 -11.66 -9.84
N GLY A 883 38.37 -11.86 -11.12
CA GLY A 883 38.40 -13.18 -11.78
C GLY A 883 37.02 -13.86 -11.89
N LEU A 884 35.94 -13.17 -11.53
CA LEU A 884 34.58 -13.69 -11.56
C LEU A 884 34.03 -13.57 -12.99
N ASN A 885 33.91 -14.71 -13.68
CA ASN A 885 33.19 -14.78 -14.95
C ASN A 885 31.67 -14.67 -14.67
N GLY A 886 30.95 -13.89 -15.48
CA GLY A 886 29.51 -13.64 -15.32
C GLY A 886 28.64 -14.91 -15.33
N THR A 887 29.19 -16.06 -15.73
CA THR A 887 28.56 -17.37 -15.64
C THR A 887 28.41 -17.91 -14.21
N PHE A 888 29.30 -17.57 -13.27
CA PHE A 888 29.25 -18.12 -11.90
C PHE A 888 27.96 -17.75 -11.13
N PHE A 889 27.35 -16.63 -11.48
CA PHE A 889 26.11 -16.14 -10.86
C PHE A 889 24.86 -16.31 -11.75
N ARG A 890 25.04 -16.81 -12.98
CA ARG A 890 23.91 -17.01 -13.91
C ARG A 890 23.12 -18.28 -13.63
N ASP A 891 23.72 -19.21 -12.87
CA ASP A 891 23.10 -20.47 -12.40
C ASP A 891 22.36 -20.31 -11.04
N PHE A 892 22.44 -19.12 -10.42
CA PHE A 892 21.75 -18.74 -9.17
C PHE A 892 20.46 -17.96 -9.47
#